data_AF-A0A4R4KH12-F1
#
_entry.id   AF-A0A4R4KH12-F1
#
_cell.length_a   1.000
_cell.length_b   1.000
_cell.length_c   1.000
_cell.angle_alpha   90.00
_cell.angle_beta   90.00
_cell.angle_gamma   90.00
#
_symmetry.space_group_name_H-M   'P 1'
#
loop_
_entity.id
_entity.type
_entity.pdbx_description
1 polymer ?
#
loop_
_entity_poly.entity_id
_entity_poly.type
_entity_poly.pdbx_seq_one_letter_code
_entity_poly.pdbx_strand_id
1 'polypeptide(L)'
;MQSKRSVRIFVLIGTSLALLGSTFAWIWNRYGPTEPVSYPMYTETFRSIENASPPSAACGLELRHYRQIGREMQFELYAGVSGIAPYSVEIVQKGKRFSFDPVAHRAGKWMIIKKLPIEAGQAIIRIQSKNDPSCVASGTFTFSAQVAVEEVPEERWIRQGSDDIMLDVRPVQVGGKLFLKDFSNYQDGRTRVYLIDTRVVDNLEQGIEIQPGYLYSVIACWIDAPYSEWWNHLRTRTIRQQNIWVDVPLTKPVTETSLSQITIPEWFTLSRKHTVFFDTKFPEFSPIQGKLVMQYRLNANVPTQNYFNRGITHLPKWEPDIPPAKAHWTEPPGFFGDKDADWFEGLSRQEVEAYADQVFPSNVYAFDFEFWQQEYSTAIKQRLIWFAQRVKKNNPNIQLFDYWGGSAYHNPNFRKNNKINPSAFMEDYERPKSTYLNFDPLPDGQTLADFTSITPVDVYPKSFFGETPDGLTPNNYLVLAGIHTARINRLFPFQEKNKTIWYAWNRYMPLYKDPAVPWNVATSEPAGDLVFDELVTMPASQALAISLFSLIESDGYYLWHDNQAMGNGENNYDLNQKESGNFQWFPADGKTPFSAFRKNVVGPASPRYWDYPTEFFALGNWMAKQVEDILVDGKSMDLDFKQNGEWQKASPKQAVTAATKQLPFVMGIVNGSKIVILALDSFQKPTENKSIEVRLPSGKIERINLYGNWPSLYRGTM
;
A
#
# COMPACT_ATOMS: atom_id res chain seq x y z
N MET A 1 14.95 39.68 61.04
CA MET A 1 14.16 38.73 60.20
C MET A 1 13.65 39.32 58.87
N GLN A 2 14.02 40.54 58.46
CA GLN A 2 13.54 41.15 57.21
C GLN A 2 14.41 40.90 55.96
N SER A 3 15.73 40.62 56.06
CA SER A 3 16.56 40.47 54.84
C SER A 3 16.47 39.10 54.16
N LYS A 4 16.11 38.03 54.88
CA LYS A 4 15.94 36.68 54.29
C LYS A 4 14.65 36.53 53.46
N ARG A 5 13.65 37.39 53.66
CA ARG A 5 12.40 37.38 52.89
C ARG A 5 12.57 38.05 51.51
N SER A 6 13.28 39.17 51.45
CA SER A 6 13.52 39.89 50.19
C SER A 6 14.37 39.09 49.21
N VAL A 7 15.44 38.42 49.68
CA VAL A 7 16.29 37.59 48.82
C VAL A 7 15.53 36.39 48.23
N ARG A 8 14.62 35.76 49.00
CA ARG A 8 13.79 34.65 48.50
C ARG A 8 12.78 35.11 47.44
N ILE A 9 12.23 36.32 47.58
CA ILE A 9 11.30 36.89 46.59
C ILE A 9 12.02 37.23 45.29
N PHE A 10 13.22 37.81 45.35
CA PHE A 10 14.01 38.10 44.13
C PHE A 10 14.45 36.83 43.40
N VAL A 11 14.81 35.77 44.11
CA VAL A 11 15.13 34.47 43.50
C VAL A 11 13.88 33.85 42.88
N LEU A 12 12.72 33.90 43.55
CA LEU A 12 11.47 33.36 42.99
C LEU A 12 11.04 34.11 41.73
N ILE A 13 11.14 35.44 41.72
CA ILE A 13 10.79 36.29 40.57
C ILE A 13 11.78 36.04 39.42
N GLY A 14 13.09 35.96 39.70
CA GLY A 14 14.11 35.64 38.70
C GLY A 14 13.92 34.26 38.08
N THR A 15 13.58 33.25 38.90
CA THR A 15 13.32 31.88 38.42
C THR A 15 12.02 31.82 37.62
N SER A 16 10.98 32.55 38.05
CA SER A 16 9.70 32.63 37.34
C SER A 16 9.82 33.37 36.01
N LEU A 17 10.63 34.44 35.94
CA LEU A 17 10.93 35.16 34.69
C LEU A 17 11.79 34.33 33.74
N ALA A 18 12.74 33.54 34.25
CA ALA A 18 13.52 32.61 33.44
C ALA A 18 12.66 31.45 32.91
N LEU A 19 11.73 30.93 33.72
CA LEU A 19 10.75 29.93 33.30
C LEU A 19 9.76 30.50 32.29
N LEU A 20 9.25 31.71 32.48
CA LEU A 20 8.36 32.37 31.52
C LEU A 20 9.09 32.72 30.23
N GLY A 21 10.34 33.20 30.28
CA GLY A 21 11.17 33.50 29.11
C GLY A 21 11.53 32.24 28.32
N SER A 22 11.87 31.13 28.99
CA SER A 22 12.12 29.84 28.32
C SER A 22 10.84 29.22 27.76
N THR A 23 9.69 29.39 28.44
CA THR A 23 8.39 28.95 27.92
C THR A 23 7.94 29.80 26.74
N PHE A 24 8.18 31.12 26.74
CA PHE A 24 7.85 32.01 25.63
C PHE A 24 8.79 31.80 24.44
N ALA A 25 10.09 31.57 24.65
CA ALA A 25 11.03 31.18 23.60
C ALA A 25 10.68 29.80 23.00
N TRP A 26 10.23 28.85 23.83
CA TRP A 26 9.74 27.56 23.37
C TRP A 26 8.42 27.67 22.60
N ILE A 27 7.46 28.49 23.06
CA ILE A 27 6.19 28.76 22.37
C ILE A 27 6.41 29.54 21.06
N TRP A 28 7.30 30.53 21.03
CA TRP A 28 7.62 31.32 19.84
C TRP A 28 8.39 30.49 18.80
N ASN A 29 9.34 29.64 19.22
CA ASN A 29 9.99 28.67 18.33
C ASN A 29 9.05 27.55 17.86
N ARG A 30 7.91 27.33 18.54
CA ARG A 30 6.94 26.25 18.24
C ARG A 30 5.69 26.71 17.50
N TYR A 31 5.31 27.98 17.61
CA TYR A 31 4.06 28.53 17.05
C TYR A 31 4.22 29.93 16.42
N GLY A 32 5.41 30.53 16.43
CA GLY A 32 5.68 31.77 15.70
C GLY A 32 5.55 31.56 14.19
N PRO A 33 5.23 32.62 13.41
CA PRO A 33 5.17 32.53 11.96
C PRO A 33 6.53 32.08 11.44
N THR A 34 6.56 30.92 10.78
CA THR A 34 7.75 30.41 10.09
C THR A 34 8.01 31.32 8.90
N GLU A 35 9.10 32.10 8.94
CA GLU A 35 9.67 32.64 7.71
C GLU A 35 9.97 31.49 6.75
N PRO A 36 9.84 31.67 5.43
CA PRO A 36 10.13 30.62 4.46
C PRO A 36 11.59 30.20 4.62
N VAL A 37 11.80 29.01 5.17
CA VAL A 37 13.14 28.44 5.32
C VAL A 37 13.60 27.97 3.94
N SER A 38 14.55 28.70 3.34
CA SER A 38 15.35 28.17 2.23
C SER A 38 16.49 27.35 2.80
N TYR A 39 16.45 26.04 2.61
CA TYR A 39 17.52 25.13 3.02
C TYR A 39 18.64 25.12 1.96
N PRO A 40 19.91 25.31 2.33
CA PRO A 40 21.02 25.05 1.44
C PRO A 40 21.19 23.53 1.24
N MET A 41 21.12 23.08 -0.01
CA MET A 41 21.48 21.73 -0.45
C MET A 41 22.94 21.44 -0.09
N TYR A 42 23.18 20.38 0.69
CA TYR A 42 24.49 19.73 0.74
C TYR A 42 24.34 18.35 0.10
N THR A 43 24.83 18.24 -1.14
CA THR A 43 24.87 17.01 -1.93
C THR A 43 26.28 16.43 -1.87
N GLU A 44 26.43 15.11 -1.90
CA GLU A 44 27.53 14.57 -2.72
C GLU A 44 27.24 15.09 -4.13
N THR A 45 27.98 16.11 -4.55
CA THR A 45 27.52 17.06 -5.55
C THR A 45 27.16 16.37 -6.85
N PHE A 46 25.88 16.49 -7.28
CA PHE A 46 25.55 16.27 -8.68
C PHE A 46 26.54 17.03 -9.54
N ARG A 47 26.87 16.49 -10.71
CA ARG A 47 27.86 17.15 -11.56
C ARG A 47 27.36 18.53 -11.92
N SER A 48 28.12 19.56 -11.55
CA SER A 48 27.80 20.93 -11.87
C SER A 48 27.87 21.15 -13.39
N ILE A 49 26.97 21.98 -13.89
CA ILE A 49 27.05 22.49 -15.25
C ILE A 49 28.08 23.62 -15.25
N GLU A 50 29.04 23.58 -16.17
CA GLU A 50 29.87 24.74 -16.46
C GLU A 50 29.07 25.70 -17.33
N ASN A 51 28.45 26.71 -16.71
CA ASN A 51 27.64 27.70 -17.42
C ASN A 51 28.51 28.53 -18.37
N ALA A 52 28.10 28.61 -19.63
CA ALA A 52 28.78 29.41 -20.65
C ALA A 52 28.44 30.91 -20.54
N SER A 53 27.50 31.29 -19.68
CA SER A 53 27.03 32.67 -19.46
C SER A 53 26.45 32.81 -18.05
N PRO A 54 26.47 34.01 -17.44
CA PRO A 54 25.77 34.25 -16.18
C PRO A 54 24.25 34.02 -16.33
N PRO A 55 23.50 33.84 -15.21
CA PRO A 55 22.06 33.66 -15.25
C PRO A 55 21.38 34.76 -16.07
N SER A 56 20.34 34.41 -16.85
CA SER A 56 19.68 35.39 -17.71
C SER A 56 19.20 36.60 -16.89
N ALA A 57 19.62 37.81 -17.27
CA ALA A 57 19.22 39.03 -16.56
C ALA A 57 17.70 39.29 -16.60
N ALA A 58 16.98 38.70 -17.57
CA ALA A 58 15.54 38.87 -17.71
C ALA A 58 14.73 38.08 -16.65
N CYS A 59 15.23 36.93 -16.22
CA CYS A 59 14.43 35.97 -15.46
C CYS A 59 15.22 35.06 -14.51
N GLY A 60 16.54 35.25 -14.40
CA GLY A 60 17.43 34.43 -13.58
C GLY A 60 17.50 32.96 -14.00
N LEU A 61 17.22 32.64 -15.28
CA LEU A 61 17.29 31.26 -15.77
C LEU A 61 18.75 30.79 -15.78
N GLU A 62 19.01 29.68 -15.10
CA GLU A 62 20.34 29.05 -15.00
C GLU A 62 20.25 27.51 -14.96
N LEU A 63 21.34 26.87 -15.39
CA LEU A 63 21.57 25.45 -15.27
C LEU A 63 22.53 25.19 -14.10
N ARG A 64 22.11 24.42 -13.10
CA ARG A 64 22.94 24.20 -11.91
C ARG A 64 23.72 22.89 -11.99
N HIS A 65 23.00 21.81 -12.19
CA HIS A 65 23.53 20.45 -12.16
C HIS A 65 22.95 19.59 -13.28
N TYR A 66 23.59 18.45 -13.53
CA TYR A 66 23.06 17.41 -14.40
C TYR A 66 23.31 16.02 -13.85
N ARG A 67 22.48 15.07 -14.30
CA ARG A 67 22.73 13.63 -14.16
C ARG A 67 22.36 12.88 -15.43
N GLN A 68 22.99 11.72 -15.60
CA GLN A 68 22.71 10.80 -16.69
C GLN A 68 22.11 9.51 -16.11
N ILE A 69 21.05 9.02 -16.74
CA ILE A 69 20.45 7.72 -16.42
C ILE A 69 20.22 7.02 -17.76
N GLY A 70 20.96 5.95 -18.04
CA GLY A 70 20.94 5.37 -19.38
C GLY A 70 21.27 6.41 -20.45
N ARG A 71 20.44 6.48 -21.50
CA ARG A 71 20.53 7.51 -22.55
C ARG A 71 19.78 8.79 -22.24
N GLU A 72 19.17 8.89 -21.06
CA GLU A 72 18.47 10.07 -20.59
C GLU A 72 19.45 11.05 -19.94
N MET A 73 19.29 12.34 -20.26
CA MET A 73 19.96 13.42 -19.55
C MET A 73 18.94 14.24 -18.79
N GLN A 74 19.22 14.50 -17.52
CA GLN A 74 18.41 15.31 -16.65
C GLN A 74 19.19 16.55 -16.22
N PHE A 75 18.54 17.72 -16.30
CA PHE A 75 19.14 19.01 -15.96
C PHE A 75 18.36 19.74 -14.87
N GLU A 76 19.05 20.23 -13.85
CA GLU A 76 18.44 21.05 -12.81
C GLU A 76 18.38 22.49 -13.31
N LEU A 77 17.16 22.95 -13.55
CA LEU A 77 16.86 24.31 -13.94
C LEU A 77 16.44 25.12 -12.71
N TYR A 78 17.06 26.29 -12.56
CA TYR A 78 16.56 27.33 -11.66
C TYR A 78 16.13 28.55 -12.47
N ALA A 79 15.04 29.17 -12.05
CA ALA A 79 14.56 30.42 -12.61
C ALA A 79 14.05 31.32 -11.46
N GLY A 80 14.35 32.61 -11.54
CA GLY A 80 13.85 33.60 -10.58
C GLY A 80 12.40 34.00 -10.80
N VAL A 81 11.76 33.54 -11.88
CA VAL A 81 10.37 33.84 -12.24
C VAL A 81 9.64 32.57 -12.71
N SER A 82 8.32 32.52 -12.53
CA SER A 82 7.46 31.41 -12.97
C SER A 82 6.91 31.63 -14.40
N GLY A 83 6.30 30.59 -15.00
CA GLY A 83 5.57 30.71 -16.27
C GLY A 83 6.43 30.78 -17.54
N ILE A 84 7.72 30.45 -17.44
CA ILE A 84 8.67 30.48 -18.56
C ILE A 84 8.88 29.12 -19.26
N ALA A 85 8.40 28.02 -18.69
CA ALA A 85 8.26 26.76 -19.42
C ALA A 85 7.11 26.89 -20.46
N PRO A 86 7.11 26.13 -21.57
CA PRO A 86 8.06 25.10 -21.94
C PRO A 86 9.31 25.70 -22.63
N TYR A 87 10.31 24.86 -22.87
CA TYR A 87 11.61 25.27 -23.40
C TYR A 87 11.91 24.67 -24.78
N SER A 88 12.65 25.40 -25.60
CA SER A 88 13.42 24.82 -26.72
C SER A 88 14.80 24.43 -26.19
N VAL A 89 15.24 23.22 -26.47
CA VAL A 89 16.56 22.72 -26.05
C VAL A 89 17.38 22.35 -27.28
N GLU A 90 18.58 22.91 -27.40
CA GLU A 90 19.58 22.53 -28.40
C GLU A 90 20.77 21.89 -27.68
N ILE A 91 21.20 20.72 -28.16
CA ILE A 91 22.42 20.05 -27.71
C ILE A 91 23.39 19.99 -28.88
N VAL A 92 24.64 20.38 -28.63
CA VAL A 92 25.71 20.39 -29.63
C VAL A 92 26.86 19.51 -29.16
N GLN A 93 27.25 18.54 -29.99
CA GLN A 93 28.43 17.70 -29.75
C GLN A 93 29.17 17.46 -31.06
N LYS A 94 30.49 17.70 -31.07
CA LYS A 94 31.36 17.49 -32.26
C LYS A 94 30.79 18.18 -33.52
N GLY A 95 30.23 19.38 -33.36
CA GLY A 95 29.62 20.15 -34.46
C GLY A 95 28.23 19.69 -34.92
N LYS A 96 27.72 18.54 -34.44
CA LYS A 96 26.34 18.09 -34.69
C LYS A 96 25.38 18.76 -33.71
N ARG A 97 24.24 19.21 -34.22
CA ARG A 97 23.18 19.85 -33.43
C ARG A 97 21.97 18.93 -33.32
N PHE A 98 21.38 18.87 -32.14
CA PHE A 98 20.18 18.10 -31.82
C PHE A 98 19.18 19.05 -31.15
N SER A 99 17.97 19.15 -31.68
CA SER A 99 16.94 20.09 -31.19
C SER A 99 15.76 19.32 -30.62
N PHE A 100 15.26 19.77 -29.46
CA PHE A 100 14.13 19.22 -28.74
C PHE A 100 13.17 20.37 -28.43
N ASP A 101 11.95 20.30 -28.94
CA ASP A 101 10.99 21.39 -28.83
C ASP A 101 9.54 20.89 -29.05
N PRO A 102 8.60 21.15 -28.12
CA PRO A 102 8.78 21.75 -26.80
C PRO A 102 9.24 20.73 -25.75
N VAL A 103 10.04 21.18 -24.78
CA VAL A 103 10.38 20.44 -23.57
C VAL A 103 9.60 21.02 -22.39
N ALA A 104 8.59 20.27 -21.91
CA ALA A 104 7.83 20.64 -20.73
C ALA A 104 8.69 20.53 -19.46
N HIS A 105 8.47 21.42 -18.49
CA HIS A 105 9.21 21.45 -17.24
C HIS A 105 8.42 22.22 -16.18
N ARG A 106 8.63 21.88 -14.91
CA ARG A 106 8.08 22.57 -13.75
C ARG A 106 9.12 22.64 -12.62
N ALA A 107 8.97 23.61 -11.73
CA ALA A 107 9.78 23.67 -10.51
C ALA A 107 9.65 22.37 -9.68
N GLY A 108 10.74 21.93 -9.05
CA GLY A 108 10.78 20.69 -8.28
C GLY A 108 10.83 19.40 -9.10
N LYS A 109 11.06 19.50 -10.42
CA LYS A 109 11.41 18.38 -11.32
C LYS A 109 12.68 18.70 -12.11
N TRP A 110 13.43 17.66 -12.46
CA TRP A 110 14.50 17.76 -13.46
C TRP A 110 13.90 18.03 -14.84
N MET A 111 14.56 18.85 -15.67
CA MET A 111 14.25 18.90 -17.10
C MET A 111 14.84 17.66 -17.77
N ILE A 112 13.98 16.86 -18.40
CA ILE A 112 14.37 15.54 -18.91
C ILE A 112 14.48 15.58 -20.43
N ILE A 113 15.64 15.19 -20.97
CA ILE A 113 15.83 14.91 -22.39
C ILE A 113 15.98 13.39 -22.56
N LYS A 114 14.89 12.75 -22.99
CA LYS A 114 14.86 11.30 -23.22
C LYS A 114 15.65 10.90 -24.47
N LYS A 115 16.30 9.74 -24.41
CA LYS A 115 16.97 9.06 -25.55
C LYS A 115 17.93 9.96 -26.34
N LEU A 116 18.90 10.56 -25.66
CA LEU A 116 19.85 11.48 -26.28
C LEU A 116 20.77 10.73 -27.30
N PRO A 117 20.77 11.11 -28.59
CA PRO A 117 21.51 10.38 -29.63
C PRO A 117 22.95 10.90 -29.79
N ILE A 118 23.65 11.14 -28.68
CA ILE A 118 25.03 11.61 -28.67
C ILE A 118 26.01 10.48 -28.28
N GLU A 119 27.30 10.73 -28.51
CA GLU A 119 28.40 9.85 -28.16
C GLU A 119 29.01 10.24 -26.79
N ALA A 120 29.92 9.41 -26.27
CA ALA A 120 30.68 9.76 -25.08
C ALA A 120 31.54 11.02 -25.29
N GLY A 121 31.61 11.85 -24.25
CA GLY A 121 32.41 13.07 -24.22
C GLY A 121 31.61 14.32 -23.87
N GLN A 122 32.27 15.48 -23.97
CA GLN A 122 31.67 16.77 -23.65
C GLN A 122 30.63 17.18 -24.70
N ALA A 123 29.53 17.79 -24.27
CA ALA A 123 28.49 18.37 -25.09
C ALA A 123 28.06 19.72 -24.50
N ILE A 124 27.49 20.57 -25.34
CA ILE A 124 26.95 21.88 -24.96
C ILE A 124 25.44 21.79 -25.00
N ILE A 125 24.78 22.30 -23.96
CA ILE A 125 23.33 22.48 -23.92
C ILE A 125 23.00 23.97 -24.00
N ARG A 126 21.95 24.31 -24.74
CA ARG A 126 21.33 25.63 -24.78
C ARG A 126 19.82 25.46 -24.59
N ILE A 127 19.26 26.22 -23.67
CA ILE A 127 17.84 26.19 -23.28
C ILE A 127 17.28 27.58 -23.48
N GLN A 128 16.12 27.67 -24.12
CA GLN A 128 15.43 28.93 -24.35
C GLN A 128 13.94 28.77 -24.04
N SER A 129 13.40 29.66 -23.20
CA SER A 129 11.97 29.71 -22.91
C SER A 129 11.16 30.04 -24.17
N LYS A 130 10.05 29.33 -24.36
CA LYS A 130 9.07 29.64 -25.40
C LYS A 130 8.17 30.82 -25.05
N ASN A 131 7.93 31.01 -23.75
CA ASN A 131 7.05 32.04 -23.23
C ASN A 131 7.73 33.39 -23.06
N ASP A 132 9.06 33.40 -22.98
CA ASP A 132 9.93 34.57 -22.95
C ASP A 132 11.25 34.24 -23.65
N PRO A 133 11.39 34.51 -24.96
CA PRO A 133 12.60 34.19 -25.71
C PRO A 133 13.89 34.84 -25.19
N SER A 134 13.80 35.85 -24.32
CA SER A 134 14.96 36.48 -23.67
C SER A 134 15.55 35.64 -22.52
N CYS A 135 14.78 34.68 -22.02
CA CYS A 135 15.22 33.70 -21.03
C CYS A 135 16.00 32.57 -21.69
N VAL A 136 17.33 32.66 -21.63
CA VAL A 136 18.27 31.69 -22.20
C VAL A 136 19.26 31.25 -21.13
N ALA A 137 19.55 29.94 -21.09
CA ALA A 137 20.66 29.38 -20.32
C ALA A 137 21.48 28.45 -21.23
N SER A 138 22.79 28.38 -21.00
CA SER A 138 23.67 27.45 -21.72
C SER A 138 24.84 27.02 -20.87
N GLY A 139 25.28 25.78 -21.04
CA GLY A 139 26.44 25.26 -20.34
C GLY A 139 26.97 23.98 -20.95
N THR A 140 28.03 23.44 -20.38
CA THR A 140 28.63 22.17 -20.84
C THR A 140 28.36 21.03 -19.86
N PHE A 141 28.21 19.82 -20.40
CA PHE A 141 28.05 18.59 -19.64
C PHE A 141 28.83 17.45 -20.30
N THR A 142 29.09 16.37 -19.56
CA THR A 142 29.78 15.17 -20.09
C THR A 142 28.84 13.99 -20.15
N PHE A 143 28.76 13.36 -21.32
CA PHE A 143 28.02 12.13 -21.55
C PHE A 143 28.92 10.89 -21.44
N SER A 144 28.48 9.87 -20.70
CA SER A 144 29.19 8.61 -20.48
C SER A 144 28.58 7.48 -21.30
N ALA A 145 29.39 6.80 -22.12
CA ALA A 145 28.95 5.60 -22.83
C ALA A 145 28.69 4.42 -21.88
N GLN A 146 29.38 4.34 -20.74
CA GLN A 146 29.19 3.27 -19.76
C GLN A 146 27.82 3.38 -19.09
N VAL A 147 27.43 4.58 -18.66
CA VAL A 147 26.11 4.82 -18.04
C VAL A 147 25.00 4.65 -19.09
N ALA A 148 25.28 4.93 -20.37
CA ALA A 148 24.32 4.83 -21.46
C ALA A 148 23.75 3.43 -21.71
N VAL A 149 24.41 2.39 -21.22
CA VAL A 149 24.02 0.98 -21.41
C VAL A 149 23.67 0.27 -20.08
N GLU A 150 23.71 0.98 -18.95
CA GLU A 150 23.43 0.41 -17.63
C GLU A 150 21.92 0.25 -17.36
N GLU A 151 21.10 1.19 -17.84
CA GLU A 151 19.65 1.19 -17.61
C GLU A 151 18.94 0.13 -18.47
N VAL A 152 18.00 -0.59 -17.87
CA VAL A 152 17.11 -1.49 -18.62
C VAL A 152 16.16 -0.65 -19.49
N PRO A 153 15.95 -1.01 -20.78
CA PRO A 153 15.05 -0.24 -21.64
C PRO A 153 13.63 -0.07 -21.07
N GLU A 154 13.07 1.16 -21.13
CA GLU A 154 11.76 1.55 -20.57
C GLU A 154 10.59 0.64 -21.01
N GLU A 155 10.68 0.02 -22.18
CA GLU A 155 9.68 -0.92 -22.68
C GLU A 155 9.63 -2.26 -21.92
N ARG A 156 10.66 -2.56 -21.12
CA ARG A 156 10.79 -3.83 -20.36
C ARG A 156 10.47 -3.68 -18.88
N TRP A 157 10.02 -2.50 -18.44
CA TRP A 157 9.61 -2.27 -17.07
C TRP A 157 8.52 -1.20 -16.99
N ILE A 158 7.86 -1.13 -15.84
CA ILE A 158 6.81 -0.17 -15.51
C ILE A 158 7.18 0.50 -14.19
N ARG A 159 6.99 1.82 -14.13
CA ARG A 159 7.08 2.59 -12.89
C ARG A 159 5.89 3.50 -12.74
N GLN A 160 5.37 3.55 -11.53
CA GLN A 160 4.30 4.44 -11.11
C GLN A 160 4.56 4.89 -9.68
N GLY A 161 3.92 5.99 -9.27
CA GLY A 161 4.07 6.59 -7.96
C GLY A 161 4.58 8.01 -8.05
N SER A 162 5.34 8.42 -7.05
CA SER A 162 5.97 9.74 -7.02
C SER A 162 6.96 9.88 -8.16
N ASP A 163 6.84 10.97 -8.90
CA ASP A 163 7.74 11.36 -9.97
C ASP A 163 8.21 12.78 -9.66
N ASP A 164 9.26 12.91 -8.85
CA ASP A 164 9.91 14.18 -8.50
C ASP A 164 11.41 13.99 -8.20
N ILE A 165 12.09 15.07 -7.82
CA ILE A 165 13.55 15.02 -7.57
C ILE A 165 13.95 14.14 -6.37
N MET A 166 13.03 13.80 -5.46
CA MET A 166 13.35 13.12 -4.21
C MET A 166 13.53 11.61 -4.38
N LEU A 167 12.91 10.99 -5.39
CA LEU A 167 12.98 9.55 -5.63
C LEU A 167 12.96 9.24 -7.14
N ASP A 168 13.99 8.56 -7.66
CA ASP A 168 14.09 8.15 -9.07
C ASP A 168 14.70 6.74 -9.14
N VAL A 169 13.92 5.73 -8.78
CA VAL A 169 14.31 4.32 -8.79
C VAL A 169 14.09 3.72 -10.16
N ARG A 170 15.12 3.05 -10.69
CA ARG A 170 15.06 2.36 -11.99
C ARG A 170 15.78 1.01 -11.95
N PRO A 171 15.36 0.06 -12.80
CA PRO A 171 16.09 -1.17 -13.00
C PRO A 171 17.33 -0.94 -13.87
N VAL A 172 18.47 -1.49 -13.44
CA VAL A 172 19.74 -1.51 -14.17
C VAL A 172 20.22 -2.95 -14.39
N GLN A 173 21.00 -3.18 -15.44
CA GLN A 173 21.57 -4.47 -15.75
C GLN A 173 23.11 -4.42 -15.66
N VAL A 174 23.67 -5.22 -14.75
CA VAL A 174 25.12 -5.31 -14.54
C VAL A 174 25.52 -6.78 -14.50
N GLY A 175 26.46 -7.19 -15.36
CA GLY A 175 26.96 -8.56 -15.38
C GLY A 175 25.88 -9.63 -15.61
N GLY A 176 24.84 -9.31 -16.39
CA GLY A 176 23.71 -10.21 -16.65
C GLY A 176 22.65 -10.28 -15.55
N LYS A 177 22.87 -9.61 -14.41
CA LYS A 177 21.91 -9.50 -13.29
C LYS A 177 21.16 -8.18 -13.32
N LEU A 178 19.97 -8.16 -12.73
CA LEU A 178 19.13 -6.97 -12.60
C LEU A 178 19.26 -6.39 -11.19
N PHE A 179 19.28 -5.07 -11.09
CA PHE A 179 19.33 -4.35 -9.81
C PHE A 179 18.34 -3.19 -9.83
N LEU A 180 17.75 -2.85 -8.69
CA LEU A 180 17.06 -1.56 -8.49
C LEU A 180 18.02 -0.55 -7.90
N LYS A 181 18.09 0.64 -8.48
CA LYS A 181 18.96 1.71 -8.04
C LYS A 181 18.21 3.03 -7.97
N ASP A 182 18.39 3.78 -6.88
CA ASP A 182 17.88 5.15 -6.78
C ASP A 182 18.88 6.14 -7.37
N PHE A 183 18.46 6.89 -8.39
CA PHE A 183 19.23 7.94 -9.05
C PHE A 183 18.94 9.33 -8.48
N SER A 184 17.97 9.44 -7.55
CA SER A 184 17.53 10.71 -6.97
C SER A 184 18.69 11.49 -6.36
N ASN A 185 19.59 10.78 -5.65
CA ASN A 185 20.63 11.29 -4.74
C ASN A 185 20.23 12.53 -3.94
N TYR A 186 18.95 12.68 -3.60
CA TYR A 186 18.42 13.85 -2.92
C TYR A 186 18.73 13.80 -1.42
N GLN A 187 19.47 14.81 -0.95
CA GLN A 187 19.87 14.98 0.44
C GLN A 187 19.50 16.41 0.88
N ASP A 188 18.64 16.54 1.87
CA ASP A 188 18.25 17.82 2.47
C ASP A 188 18.77 17.98 3.91
N GLY A 189 19.74 17.13 4.30
CA GLY A 189 20.32 17.08 5.64
C GLY A 189 19.53 16.21 6.62
N ARG A 190 18.30 15.81 6.29
CA ARG A 190 17.55 14.81 7.07
C ARG A 190 18.05 13.41 6.73
N THR A 191 17.84 12.46 7.64
CA THR A 191 18.21 11.09 7.31
C THR A 191 17.16 10.45 6.42
N ARG A 192 17.63 9.79 5.36
CA ARG A 192 16.83 9.06 4.39
C ARG A 192 16.83 7.56 4.70
N VAL A 193 15.65 6.97 4.78
CA VAL A 193 15.44 5.52 4.98
C VAL A 193 14.69 4.96 3.80
N TYR A 194 15.13 3.82 3.28
CA TYR A 194 14.44 3.08 2.23
C TYR A 194 13.77 1.84 2.77
N LEU A 195 12.57 1.55 2.28
CA LEU A 195 11.92 0.27 2.46
C LEU A 195 11.61 -0.35 1.11
N ILE A 196 11.86 -1.65 0.97
CA ILE A 196 11.33 -2.48 -0.13
C ILE A 196 10.38 -3.48 0.50
N ASP A 197 9.14 -3.52 0.03
CA ASP A 197 8.10 -4.45 0.51
C ASP A 197 7.98 -4.49 2.05
N THR A 198 7.96 -3.31 2.68
CA THR A 198 7.89 -3.07 4.15
C THR A 198 9.13 -3.39 4.98
N ARG A 199 10.27 -3.70 4.35
CA ARG A 199 11.52 -3.95 5.06
C ARG A 199 12.57 -2.91 4.73
N VAL A 200 13.25 -2.43 5.77
CA VAL A 200 14.35 -1.48 5.62
C VAL A 200 15.47 -2.12 4.82
N VAL A 201 15.98 -1.37 3.85
CA VAL A 201 17.14 -1.75 3.04
C VAL A 201 18.18 -0.65 3.05
N ASP A 202 19.45 -1.06 3.06
CA ASP A 202 20.57 -0.14 2.95
C ASP A 202 21.06 -0.06 1.50
N ASN A 203 21.71 1.06 1.16
CA ASN A 203 22.46 1.23 -0.09
C ASN A 203 21.64 1.04 -1.37
N LEU A 204 20.36 1.46 -1.40
CA LEU A 204 19.57 1.43 -2.64
C LEU A 204 20.23 2.27 -3.75
N GLU A 205 20.98 3.30 -3.40
CA GLU A 205 21.76 4.13 -4.34
C GLU A 205 22.90 3.37 -5.03
N GLN A 206 23.41 2.30 -4.39
CA GLN A 206 24.47 1.44 -4.94
C GLN A 206 23.90 0.31 -5.80
N GLY A 207 22.59 0.04 -5.68
CA GLY A 207 21.89 -1.01 -6.41
C GLY A 207 21.64 -2.25 -5.55
N ILE A 208 20.40 -2.74 -5.55
CA ILE A 208 19.99 -4.00 -4.89
C ILE A 208 19.57 -5.00 -5.96
N GLU A 209 20.17 -6.19 -5.96
CA GLU A 209 19.85 -7.26 -6.92
C GLU A 209 18.38 -7.65 -6.81
N ILE A 210 17.69 -7.79 -7.94
CA ILE A 210 16.27 -8.15 -8.02
C ILE A 210 16.00 -9.25 -9.04
N GLN A 211 14.86 -9.93 -8.88
CA GLN A 211 14.30 -10.83 -9.89
C GLN A 211 13.20 -10.15 -10.71
N PRO A 212 13.09 -10.45 -12.01
CA PRO A 212 11.95 -10.00 -12.81
C PRO A 212 10.69 -10.82 -12.50
N GLY A 213 9.53 -10.34 -12.96
CA GLY A 213 8.23 -10.95 -12.69
C GLY A 213 7.65 -10.62 -11.31
N TYR A 214 8.22 -9.63 -10.62
CA TYR A 214 7.79 -9.14 -9.31
C TYR A 214 7.64 -7.60 -9.35
N LEU A 215 6.67 -7.06 -8.59
CA LEU A 215 6.50 -5.61 -8.40
C LEU A 215 7.18 -5.22 -7.08
N TYR A 216 8.24 -4.43 -7.15
CA TYR A 216 8.91 -3.93 -5.95
C TYR A 216 8.29 -2.61 -5.53
N SER A 217 7.72 -2.56 -4.33
CA SER A 217 7.21 -1.33 -3.72
C SER A 217 8.33 -0.68 -2.91
N VAL A 218 8.89 0.41 -3.46
CA VAL A 218 9.97 1.17 -2.84
C VAL A 218 9.40 2.41 -2.16
N ILE A 219 9.64 2.54 -0.87
CA ILE A 219 9.28 3.72 -0.07
C ILE A 219 10.58 4.41 0.35
N ALA A 220 10.66 5.72 0.15
CA ALA A 220 11.71 6.55 0.71
C ALA A 220 11.09 7.51 1.74
N CYS A 221 11.72 7.61 2.92
CA CYS A 221 11.29 8.47 4.01
C CYS A 221 12.42 9.37 4.49
N TRP A 222 12.14 10.65 4.64
CA TRP A 222 13.06 11.63 5.24
C TRP A 222 12.58 11.96 6.64
N ILE A 223 13.47 11.81 7.62
CA ILE A 223 13.15 11.86 9.05
C ILE A 223 14.11 12.82 9.76
N ASP A 224 13.56 13.73 10.57
CA ASP A 224 14.31 14.53 11.52
C ASP A 224 14.76 13.65 12.70
N ALA A 225 16.06 13.62 12.98
CA ALA A 225 16.61 12.85 14.08
C ALA A 225 16.26 13.49 15.45
N PRO A 226 16.09 12.69 16.54
CA PRO A 226 16.38 11.25 16.64
C PRO A 226 15.17 10.32 16.47
N TYR A 227 15.45 9.11 15.95
CA TYR A 227 14.51 8.05 15.58
C TYR A 227 13.60 7.51 16.70
N SER A 228 14.04 7.59 17.95
CA SER A 228 13.38 6.99 19.10
C SER A 228 12.27 7.85 19.71
N GLU A 229 12.09 9.08 19.24
CA GLU A 229 11.20 10.05 19.87
C GLU A 229 9.82 10.10 19.20
N TRP A 230 8.78 9.83 20.00
CA TRP A 230 7.42 9.66 19.50
C TRP A 230 6.79 10.93 18.92
N TRP A 231 7.31 12.13 19.22
CA TRP A 231 6.79 13.37 18.64
C TRP A 231 7.34 13.68 17.25
N ASN A 232 8.42 13.01 16.82
CA ASN A 232 8.86 13.01 15.43
C ASN A 232 7.87 12.26 14.52
N HIS A 233 6.78 11.71 15.06
CA HIS A 233 5.96 10.75 14.33
C HIS A 233 5.26 11.28 13.09
N LEU A 234 4.97 12.57 12.91
CA LEU A 234 4.00 12.92 11.87
C LEU A 234 4.14 14.28 11.17
N ARG A 235 4.78 15.32 11.74
CA ARG A 235 4.77 16.67 11.12
C ARG A 235 6.02 17.06 10.32
N THR A 236 7.13 16.34 10.47
CA THR A 236 8.42 16.70 9.85
C THR A 236 8.90 15.70 8.80
N ARG A 237 8.05 14.72 8.45
CA ARG A 237 8.40 13.62 7.56
C ARG A 237 7.95 13.89 6.14
N THR A 238 8.75 13.44 5.19
CA THR A 238 8.38 13.43 3.77
C THR A 238 8.48 12.00 3.26
N ILE A 239 7.48 11.55 2.50
CA ILE A 239 7.42 10.17 1.98
C ILE A 239 7.29 10.22 0.46
N ARG A 240 7.98 9.30 -0.20
CA ARG A 240 7.82 9.00 -1.63
C ARG A 240 7.63 7.51 -1.79
N GLN A 241 6.79 7.12 -2.74
CA GLN A 241 6.62 5.72 -3.12
C GLN A 241 6.79 5.58 -4.63
N GLN A 242 7.59 4.62 -5.06
CA GLN A 242 7.65 4.16 -6.45
C GLN A 242 7.47 2.65 -6.49
N ASN A 243 6.70 2.19 -7.47
CA ASN A 243 6.42 0.77 -7.67
C ASN A 243 6.99 0.36 -9.02
N ILE A 244 7.93 -0.59 -9.02
CA ILE A 244 8.73 -0.95 -10.19
C ILE A 244 8.51 -2.42 -10.55
N TRP A 245 7.91 -2.66 -11.72
CA TRP A 245 7.70 -4.00 -12.28
C TRP A 245 8.65 -4.22 -13.44
N VAL A 246 9.27 -5.39 -13.52
CA VAL A 246 10.26 -5.71 -14.55
C VAL A 246 9.83 -6.96 -15.33
N ASP A 247 9.52 -6.77 -16.62
CA ASP A 247 8.95 -7.75 -17.55
C ASP A 247 10.00 -8.69 -18.19
N VAL A 248 11.12 -8.96 -17.52
CA VAL A 248 12.17 -9.76 -18.16
C VAL A 248 11.86 -11.26 -18.06
N PRO A 249 11.64 -11.96 -19.19
CA PRO A 249 11.37 -13.40 -19.15
C PRO A 249 12.54 -14.13 -18.51
N LEU A 250 12.24 -14.94 -17.50
CA LEU A 250 13.18 -15.91 -16.95
C LEU A 250 12.95 -17.24 -17.63
N THR A 251 13.93 -17.71 -18.40
CA THR A 251 14.06 -19.15 -18.64
C THR A 251 14.42 -19.81 -17.31
N LYS A 252 13.42 -20.34 -16.60
CA LYS A 252 13.66 -21.20 -15.44
C LYS A 252 13.86 -22.64 -15.93
N PRO A 253 14.93 -23.34 -15.50
CA PRO A 253 15.08 -24.75 -15.80
C PRO A 253 13.93 -25.55 -15.14
N VAL A 254 13.27 -26.40 -15.92
CA VAL A 254 12.26 -27.33 -15.42
C VAL A 254 13.00 -28.46 -14.71
N THR A 255 12.93 -28.51 -13.39
CA THR A 255 13.29 -29.70 -12.62
C THR A 255 12.06 -30.56 -12.41
N GLU A 256 12.16 -31.85 -12.73
CA GLU A 256 11.12 -32.83 -12.39
C GLU A 256 11.08 -33.00 -10.86
N THR A 257 10.05 -32.43 -10.22
CA THR A 257 9.75 -32.57 -8.79
C THR A 257 8.29 -32.97 -8.63
N SER A 258 7.94 -33.68 -7.54
CA SER A 258 6.54 -34.05 -7.30
C SER A 258 5.65 -32.86 -6.92
N LEU A 259 6.28 -31.73 -6.59
CA LEU A 259 5.67 -30.44 -6.41
C LEU A 259 5.94 -29.57 -7.64
N SER A 260 4.90 -28.97 -8.19
CA SER A 260 4.99 -27.94 -9.22
C SER A 260 4.60 -26.59 -8.62
N GLN A 261 5.46 -25.59 -8.76
CA GLN A 261 5.14 -24.23 -8.31
C GLN A 261 4.08 -23.61 -9.22
N ILE A 262 3.04 -23.03 -8.61
CA ILE A 262 2.13 -22.12 -9.30
C ILE A 262 2.81 -20.74 -9.29
N THR A 263 3.42 -20.36 -10.40
CA THR A 263 4.11 -19.07 -10.54
C THR A 263 3.15 -17.96 -10.93
N ILE A 264 3.58 -16.71 -10.76
CA ILE A 264 2.95 -15.58 -11.45
C ILE A 264 3.04 -15.87 -12.96
N PRO A 265 1.92 -15.89 -13.68
CA PRO A 265 1.90 -16.37 -15.06
C PRO A 265 2.46 -15.30 -16.01
N GLU A 266 3.07 -15.74 -17.12
CA GLU A 266 3.70 -14.84 -18.10
C GLU A 266 2.72 -13.83 -18.73
N TRP A 267 1.42 -14.16 -18.80
CA TRP A 267 0.41 -13.25 -19.30
C TRP A 267 0.06 -12.12 -18.32
N PHE A 268 0.38 -12.26 -17.02
CA PHE A 268 0.08 -11.26 -16.03
C PHE A 268 1.03 -10.07 -16.21
N THR A 269 0.45 -8.94 -16.60
CA THR A 269 1.13 -7.66 -16.76
C THR A 269 0.33 -6.58 -16.06
N LEU A 270 1.06 -5.58 -15.61
CA LEU A 270 0.53 -4.41 -14.95
C LEU A 270 0.21 -3.29 -15.93
N SER A 271 -0.67 -2.38 -15.53
CA SER A 271 -1.00 -1.20 -16.33
C SER A 271 0.12 -0.17 -16.34
N ARG A 272 0.42 0.38 -17.52
CA ARG A 272 1.26 1.58 -17.68
C ARG A 272 0.49 2.87 -17.38
N LYS A 273 -0.82 2.77 -17.11
CA LYS A 273 -1.70 3.86 -16.71
C LYS A 273 -2.23 3.60 -15.30
N HIS A 274 -2.90 4.58 -14.72
CA HIS A 274 -3.49 4.47 -13.39
C HIS A 274 -4.71 3.52 -13.34
N THR A 275 -5.34 3.23 -14.49
CA THR A 275 -6.42 2.25 -14.60
C THR A 275 -5.86 0.83 -14.55
N VAL A 276 -6.35 0.02 -13.62
CA VAL A 276 -6.03 -1.40 -13.48
C VAL A 276 -6.49 -2.21 -14.70
N PHE A 277 -5.86 -3.35 -14.94
CA PHE A 277 -6.17 -4.26 -16.05
C PHE A 277 -6.96 -5.50 -15.65
N PHE A 278 -7.10 -5.80 -14.36
CA PHE A 278 -7.80 -7.01 -13.94
C PHE A 278 -9.27 -7.05 -14.39
N ASP A 279 -9.93 -5.92 -14.56
CA ASP A 279 -11.34 -5.85 -14.95
C ASP A 279 -11.60 -6.11 -16.44
N THR A 280 -10.56 -6.10 -17.27
CA THR A 280 -10.65 -6.08 -18.73
C THR A 280 -9.70 -7.07 -19.42
N LYS A 281 -8.49 -7.30 -18.88
CA LYS A 281 -7.46 -8.14 -19.51
C LYS A 281 -7.21 -9.46 -18.80
N PHE A 282 -7.54 -9.57 -17.52
CA PHE A 282 -7.38 -10.85 -16.82
C PHE A 282 -8.25 -11.93 -17.48
N PRO A 283 -7.76 -13.18 -17.55
CA PRO A 283 -8.54 -14.32 -18.02
C PRO A 283 -9.81 -14.49 -17.18
N GLU A 284 -10.88 -14.93 -17.83
CA GLU A 284 -12.12 -15.25 -17.14
C GLU A 284 -12.02 -16.61 -16.43
N PHE A 285 -12.58 -16.69 -15.22
CA PHE A 285 -12.71 -17.91 -14.43
C PHE A 285 -13.87 -17.80 -13.45
N SER A 286 -14.49 -18.93 -13.16
CA SER A 286 -15.55 -18.99 -12.15
C SER A 286 -14.98 -18.78 -10.75
N PRO A 287 -15.75 -18.16 -9.83
CA PRO A 287 -15.36 -18.08 -8.43
C PRO A 287 -15.04 -19.44 -7.82
N ILE A 288 -14.16 -19.44 -6.81
CA ILE A 288 -13.80 -20.65 -6.08
C ILE A 288 -15.01 -21.11 -5.26
N GLN A 289 -15.38 -22.39 -5.38
CA GLN A 289 -16.55 -22.92 -4.68
C GLN A 289 -16.48 -22.66 -3.16
N GLY A 290 -17.55 -22.09 -2.60
CA GLY A 290 -17.69 -21.86 -1.16
C GLY A 290 -16.91 -20.68 -0.61
N LYS A 291 -16.08 -19.99 -1.40
CA LYS A 291 -15.34 -18.80 -0.97
C LYS A 291 -16.16 -17.52 -1.16
N LEU A 292 -15.89 -16.49 -0.36
CA LEU A 292 -16.44 -15.14 -0.51
C LEU A 292 -15.33 -14.17 -0.87
N VAL A 293 -15.32 -13.76 -2.13
CA VAL A 293 -14.44 -12.73 -2.68
C VAL A 293 -15.24 -11.46 -2.88
N MET A 294 -14.99 -10.44 -2.06
CA MET A 294 -15.77 -9.19 -2.03
C MET A 294 -14.82 -8.01 -2.25
N GLN A 295 -15.17 -7.13 -3.19
CA GLN A 295 -14.38 -5.95 -3.53
C GLN A 295 -15.24 -4.95 -4.29
N TYR A 296 -14.80 -3.70 -4.38
CA TYR A 296 -15.45 -2.68 -5.19
C TYR A 296 -15.10 -2.80 -6.68
N ARG A 297 -15.95 -2.23 -7.54
CA ARG A 297 -15.53 -1.98 -8.92
C ARG A 297 -14.51 -0.86 -8.93
N LEU A 298 -13.43 -1.05 -9.68
CA LEU A 298 -12.41 -0.03 -9.89
C LEU A 298 -12.67 0.79 -11.16
N ASN A 299 -13.58 0.30 -12.01
CA ASN A 299 -13.95 0.95 -13.26
C ASN A 299 -15.46 0.94 -13.48
N ALA A 300 -16.06 2.12 -13.43
CA ALA A 300 -17.51 2.25 -13.55
C ALA A 300 -18.03 1.91 -14.97
N ASN A 301 -17.18 2.02 -15.98
CA ASN A 301 -17.53 1.70 -17.37
C ASN A 301 -17.44 0.21 -17.69
N VAL A 302 -16.90 -0.59 -16.77
CA VAL A 302 -16.82 -2.05 -16.92
C VAL A 302 -18.07 -2.68 -16.31
N PRO A 303 -18.84 -3.49 -17.06
CA PRO A 303 -20.01 -4.16 -16.54
C PRO A 303 -19.71 -5.01 -15.30
N THR A 304 -20.63 -5.04 -14.35
CA THR A 304 -20.53 -5.85 -13.12
C THR A 304 -20.26 -7.33 -13.42
N GLN A 305 -20.81 -7.85 -14.52
CA GLN A 305 -20.58 -9.23 -14.98
C GLN A 305 -19.11 -9.55 -15.24
N ASN A 306 -18.28 -8.60 -15.70
CA ASN A 306 -16.86 -8.85 -15.94
C ASN A 306 -16.11 -9.21 -14.66
N TYR A 307 -16.51 -8.63 -13.52
CA TYR A 307 -15.92 -8.91 -12.21
C TYR A 307 -16.32 -10.32 -11.74
N PHE A 308 -17.61 -10.69 -11.90
CA PHE A 308 -18.07 -12.04 -11.59
C PHE A 308 -17.43 -13.11 -12.46
N ASN A 309 -17.16 -12.80 -13.73
CA ASN A 309 -16.42 -13.67 -14.65
C ASN A 309 -14.92 -13.77 -14.31
N ARG A 310 -14.42 -13.08 -13.28
CA ARG A 310 -13.01 -13.06 -12.87
C ARG A 310 -12.86 -13.39 -11.39
N GLY A 311 -13.72 -14.30 -10.93
CA GLY A 311 -13.66 -14.88 -9.60
C GLY A 311 -14.18 -14.01 -8.46
N ILE A 312 -14.69 -12.81 -8.73
CA ILE A 312 -15.38 -12.01 -7.70
C ILE A 312 -16.74 -12.65 -7.42
N THR A 313 -17.12 -12.73 -6.15
CA THR A 313 -18.39 -13.38 -5.74
C THR A 313 -19.47 -12.36 -5.43
N HIS A 314 -19.08 -11.24 -4.82
CA HIS A 314 -20.00 -10.19 -4.43
C HIS A 314 -19.43 -8.82 -4.81
N LEU A 315 -20.34 -7.96 -5.25
CA LEU A 315 -20.09 -6.53 -5.44
C LEU A 315 -21.00 -5.74 -4.49
N PRO A 316 -20.71 -4.46 -4.23
CA PRO A 316 -21.53 -3.65 -3.34
C PRO A 316 -22.97 -3.46 -3.81
N LYS A 317 -23.90 -3.27 -2.87
CA LYS A 317 -25.33 -3.05 -3.19
C LYS A 317 -25.58 -1.82 -4.08
N TRP A 318 -24.71 -0.81 -4.06
CA TRP A 318 -24.89 0.42 -4.85
C TRP A 318 -24.59 0.22 -6.34
N GLU A 319 -24.03 -0.92 -6.72
CA GLU A 319 -23.73 -1.21 -8.11
C GLU A 319 -24.99 -1.52 -8.92
N PRO A 320 -25.08 -1.06 -10.17
CA PRO A 320 -26.27 -1.25 -10.99
C PRO A 320 -26.48 -2.75 -11.29
N ASP A 321 -27.74 -3.16 -11.25
CA ASP A 321 -28.20 -4.49 -11.67
C ASP A 321 -27.56 -5.69 -10.93
N ILE A 322 -27.04 -5.49 -9.71
CA ILE A 322 -26.52 -6.60 -8.90
C ILE A 322 -27.68 -7.39 -8.29
N PRO A 323 -27.76 -8.71 -8.54
CA PRO A 323 -28.73 -9.57 -7.84
C PRO A 323 -28.43 -9.57 -6.34
N PRO A 324 -29.45 -9.54 -5.46
CA PRO A 324 -29.22 -9.51 -4.01
C PRO A 324 -28.34 -10.67 -3.51
N ALA A 325 -28.44 -11.85 -4.12
CA ALA A 325 -27.61 -13.03 -3.86
C ALA A 325 -26.10 -12.84 -4.16
N LYS A 326 -25.72 -11.81 -4.93
CA LYS A 326 -24.34 -11.41 -5.25
C LYS A 326 -24.00 -10.01 -4.73
N ALA A 327 -24.87 -9.44 -3.90
CA ALA A 327 -24.61 -8.16 -3.27
C ALA A 327 -23.98 -8.38 -1.89
N HIS A 328 -23.02 -7.53 -1.55
CA HIS A 328 -22.62 -7.31 -0.17
C HIS A 328 -22.94 -5.87 0.25
N TRP A 329 -23.10 -5.65 1.54
CA TRP A 329 -23.25 -4.32 2.11
C TRP A 329 -22.55 -4.22 3.46
N THR A 330 -21.86 -3.12 3.65
CA THR A 330 -21.39 -2.68 4.97
C THR A 330 -22.19 -1.42 5.28
N GLU A 331 -22.97 -1.47 6.35
CA GLU A 331 -23.93 -0.39 6.63
C GLU A 331 -23.24 0.86 7.18
N PRO A 332 -23.25 2.00 6.48
CA PRO A 332 -22.51 3.17 6.94
C PRO A 332 -23.03 3.71 8.29
N PRO A 333 -22.17 4.43 9.02
CA PRO A 333 -22.50 5.01 10.33
C PRO A 333 -23.79 5.85 10.34
N GLY A 334 -24.08 6.51 9.22
CA GLY A 334 -25.26 7.36 9.03
C GLY A 334 -26.59 6.61 8.87
N PHE A 335 -26.65 5.28 8.93
CA PHE A 335 -27.90 4.52 8.76
C PHE A 335 -29.00 4.94 9.73
N PHE A 336 -28.62 5.29 10.96
CA PHE A 336 -29.53 5.82 11.96
C PHE A 336 -29.64 7.35 11.99
N GLY A 337 -29.07 8.06 11.00
CA GLY A 337 -29.07 9.51 10.94
C GLY A 337 -28.20 10.16 12.02
N ASP A 338 -26.96 9.68 12.16
CA ASP A 338 -25.95 10.16 13.13
C ASP A 338 -26.39 10.09 14.61
N LYS A 339 -27.27 9.13 14.92
CA LYS A 339 -27.68 8.83 16.30
C LYS A 339 -26.65 7.93 16.98
N ASP A 340 -26.52 8.10 18.29
CA ASP A 340 -25.52 7.42 19.11
C ASP A 340 -26.06 6.13 19.76
N ALA A 341 -25.18 5.49 20.53
CA ALA A 341 -25.48 4.28 21.28
C ALA A 341 -26.61 4.49 22.30
N ASP A 342 -26.64 5.62 23.01
CA ASP A 342 -27.66 5.93 24.02
C ASP A 342 -29.05 6.03 23.39
N TRP A 343 -29.15 6.65 22.21
CA TRP A 343 -30.40 6.66 21.44
C TRP A 343 -30.82 5.24 21.04
N PHE A 344 -29.90 4.42 20.55
CA PHE A 344 -30.20 3.06 20.10
C PHE A 344 -30.67 2.17 21.26
N GLU A 345 -30.08 2.34 22.45
CA GLU A 345 -30.51 1.69 23.68
C GLU A 345 -31.96 2.05 24.07
N GLY A 346 -32.38 3.29 23.80
CA GLY A 346 -33.72 3.78 24.11
C GLY A 346 -34.85 3.16 23.26
N LEU A 347 -34.51 2.51 22.14
CA LEU A 347 -35.51 2.00 21.21
C LEU A 347 -36.27 0.79 21.74
N SER A 348 -37.57 0.79 21.50
CA SER A 348 -38.43 -0.38 21.67
C SER A 348 -38.15 -1.44 20.60
N ARG A 349 -38.56 -2.68 20.87
CA ARG A 349 -38.44 -3.78 19.91
C ARG A 349 -39.11 -3.44 18.57
N GLN A 350 -40.29 -2.82 18.58
CA GLN A 350 -41.02 -2.47 17.37
C GLN A 350 -40.26 -1.45 16.52
N GLU A 351 -39.63 -0.46 17.15
CA GLU A 351 -38.81 0.54 16.45
C GLU A 351 -37.57 -0.11 15.84
N VAL A 352 -36.87 -0.98 16.57
CA VAL A 352 -35.71 -1.72 16.05
C VAL A 352 -36.09 -2.61 14.87
N GLU A 353 -37.19 -3.36 14.98
CA GLU A 353 -37.68 -4.21 13.90
C GLU A 353 -38.08 -3.39 12.66
N ALA A 354 -38.62 -2.17 12.85
CA ALA A 354 -38.93 -1.26 11.74
C ALA A 354 -37.69 -0.72 11.03
N TYR A 355 -36.55 -0.55 11.72
CA TYR A 355 -35.27 -0.26 11.07
C TYR A 355 -34.72 -1.49 10.34
N ALA A 356 -34.81 -2.67 10.95
CA ALA A 356 -34.39 -3.93 10.31
C ALA A 356 -35.15 -4.22 9.01
N ASP A 357 -36.42 -3.80 8.92
CA ASP A 357 -37.23 -3.93 7.70
C ASP A 357 -36.72 -3.07 6.52
N GLN A 358 -35.85 -2.09 6.78
CA GLN A 358 -35.24 -1.22 5.76
C GLN A 358 -33.94 -1.80 5.20
N VAL A 359 -33.43 -2.90 5.78
CA VAL A 359 -32.19 -3.54 5.35
C VAL A 359 -32.35 -4.10 3.94
N PHE A 360 -31.43 -3.71 3.05
CA PHE A 360 -31.36 -4.26 1.71
C PHE A 360 -31.08 -5.78 1.77
N PRO A 361 -31.76 -6.62 0.97
CA PRO A 361 -31.66 -8.09 1.04
C PRO A 361 -30.36 -8.65 0.41
N SER A 362 -29.20 -8.06 0.70
CA SER A 362 -27.89 -8.56 0.23
C SER A 362 -27.58 -9.95 0.79
N ASN A 363 -26.70 -10.71 0.13
CA ASN A 363 -26.25 -12.00 0.65
C ASN A 363 -25.31 -11.85 1.84
N VAL A 364 -24.46 -10.81 1.84
CA VAL A 364 -23.55 -10.51 2.94
C VAL A 364 -23.87 -9.12 3.47
N TYR A 365 -24.03 -8.99 4.79
CA TYR A 365 -24.35 -7.72 5.43
C TYR A 365 -23.57 -7.54 6.74
N ALA A 366 -22.82 -6.44 6.81
CA ALA A 366 -22.01 -6.06 7.95
C ALA A 366 -22.72 -4.99 8.80
N PHE A 367 -22.75 -5.17 10.12
CA PHE A 367 -23.13 -4.11 11.05
C PHE A 367 -21.95 -3.16 11.23
N ASP A 368 -22.04 -1.98 10.62
CA ASP A 368 -21.05 -0.90 10.70
C ASP A 368 -21.69 0.36 11.31
N PHE A 369 -22.45 0.15 12.41
CA PHE A 369 -23.20 1.20 13.10
C PHE A 369 -22.34 2.15 13.95
N GLU A 370 -21.00 2.04 13.93
CA GLU A 370 -20.03 2.88 14.67
C GLU A 370 -20.46 3.27 16.11
N PHE A 371 -20.97 2.32 16.88
CA PHE A 371 -20.97 2.49 18.34
C PHE A 371 -19.50 2.45 18.76
N TRP A 372 -18.89 3.60 19.07
CA TRP A 372 -17.44 3.79 19.34
C TRP A 372 -16.86 2.98 20.53
N GLN A 373 -17.50 1.89 20.93
CA GLN A 373 -17.10 0.95 21.97
C GLN A 373 -17.02 -0.46 21.38
N GLN A 374 -15.89 -1.14 21.61
CA GLN A 374 -15.72 -2.55 21.26
C GLN A 374 -16.51 -3.49 22.17
N GLU A 375 -17.05 -2.97 23.27
CA GLU A 375 -17.86 -3.71 24.25
C GLU A 375 -19.24 -3.09 24.34
N TYR A 376 -20.27 -3.85 23.98
CA TYR A 376 -21.64 -3.38 24.02
C TYR A 376 -22.29 -3.58 25.38
N SER A 377 -23.15 -2.64 25.76
CA SER A 377 -24.03 -2.81 26.91
C SER A 377 -25.03 -3.94 26.66
N THR A 378 -25.59 -4.51 27.74
CA THR A 378 -26.67 -5.51 27.66
C THR A 378 -27.86 -4.98 26.85
N ALA A 379 -28.16 -3.69 26.94
CA ALA A 379 -29.25 -3.06 26.19
C ALA A 379 -28.94 -3.06 24.68
N ILE A 380 -27.76 -2.59 24.25
CA ILE A 380 -27.35 -2.59 22.83
C ILE A 380 -27.40 -4.00 22.27
N LYS A 381 -26.80 -4.99 22.96
CA LYS A 381 -26.82 -6.39 22.54
C LYS A 381 -28.25 -6.90 22.29
N GLN A 382 -29.18 -6.58 23.20
CA GLN A 382 -30.57 -6.99 23.05
C GLN A 382 -31.23 -6.39 21.78
N ARG A 383 -30.96 -5.11 21.48
CA ARG A 383 -31.49 -4.46 20.25
C ARG A 383 -30.84 -5.06 19.01
N LEU A 384 -29.53 -5.29 19.01
CA LEU A 384 -28.83 -5.96 17.90
C LEU A 384 -29.38 -7.37 17.66
N ILE A 385 -29.72 -8.11 18.71
CA ILE A 385 -30.40 -9.42 18.59
C ILE A 385 -31.77 -9.27 17.93
N TRP A 386 -32.61 -8.32 18.37
CA TRP A 386 -33.92 -8.08 17.71
C TRP A 386 -33.76 -7.67 16.25
N PHE A 387 -32.78 -6.82 15.96
CA PHE A 387 -32.44 -6.38 14.61
C PHE A 387 -32.02 -7.58 13.74
N ALA A 388 -31.04 -8.37 14.18
CA ALA A 388 -30.52 -9.52 13.45
C ALA A 388 -31.58 -10.62 13.28
N GLN A 389 -32.41 -10.87 14.30
CA GLN A 389 -33.55 -11.79 14.22
C GLN A 389 -34.52 -11.37 13.12
N ARG A 390 -34.88 -10.07 13.06
CA ARG A 390 -35.80 -9.55 12.07
C ARG A 390 -35.22 -9.61 10.66
N VAL A 391 -33.95 -9.25 10.50
CA VAL A 391 -33.23 -9.35 9.22
C VAL A 391 -33.18 -10.80 8.73
N LYS A 392 -32.83 -11.77 9.58
CA LYS A 392 -32.83 -13.20 9.23
C LYS A 392 -34.23 -13.73 8.92
N LYS A 393 -35.26 -13.27 9.63
CA LYS A 393 -36.65 -13.62 9.34
C LYS A 393 -37.07 -13.16 7.94
N ASN A 394 -36.67 -11.96 7.55
CA ASN A 394 -36.96 -11.39 6.23
C ASN A 394 -36.10 -12.03 5.13
N ASN A 395 -34.84 -12.35 5.43
CA ASN A 395 -33.86 -12.90 4.49
C ASN A 395 -33.11 -14.09 5.11
N PRO A 396 -33.65 -15.31 5.10
CA PRO A 396 -33.05 -16.45 5.82
C PRO A 396 -31.62 -16.81 5.43
N ASN A 397 -31.23 -16.52 4.18
CA ASN A 397 -29.92 -16.85 3.63
C ASN A 397 -28.88 -15.72 3.77
N ILE A 398 -29.23 -14.59 4.39
CA ILE A 398 -28.29 -13.49 4.60
C ILE A 398 -27.18 -13.92 5.57
N GLN A 399 -25.95 -13.55 5.26
CA GLN A 399 -24.80 -13.76 6.11
C GLN A 399 -24.55 -12.46 6.89
N LEU A 400 -24.76 -12.52 8.21
CA LEU A 400 -24.61 -11.38 9.10
C LEU A 400 -23.32 -11.48 9.88
N PHE A 401 -22.70 -10.34 10.13
CA PHE A 401 -21.62 -10.21 11.09
C PHE A 401 -21.53 -8.78 11.57
N ASP A 402 -20.82 -8.63 12.67
CA ASP A 402 -20.52 -7.34 13.27
C ASP A 402 -19.14 -6.89 12.84
N TYR A 403 -19.04 -5.74 12.18
CA TYR A 403 -17.76 -5.22 11.71
C TYR A 403 -16.94 -4.64 12.86
N TRP A 404 -17.56 -3.86 13.75
CA TRP A 404 -16.87 -3.18 14.86
C TRP A 404 -16.83 -3.98 16.15
N GLY A 405 -17.92 -4.68 16.49
CA GLY A 405 -17.94 -5.62 17.60
C GLY A 405 -17.16 -6.91 17.29
N GLY A 406 -16.72 -7.06 16.03
CA GLY A 406 -15.69 -7.98 15.58
C GLY A 406 -16.04 -9.45 15.75
N SER A 407 -15.03 -10.25 16.09
CA SER A 407 -15.15 -11.67 16.42
C SER A 407 -14.90 -11.91 17.92
N ALA A 408 -15.09 -13.13 18.42
CA ALA A 408 -14.79 -13.45 19.83
C ALA A 408 -13.36 -13.00 20.21
N TYR A 409 -12.41 -13.28 19.32
CA TYR A 409 -11.00 -12.95 19.49
C TYR A 409 -10.50 -12.01 18.40
N HIS A 410 -9.79 -10.96 18.78
CA HIS A 410 -9.22 -9.96 17.88
C HIS A 410 -7.76 -9.66 18.25
N ASN A 411 -6.83 -9.92 17.31
CA ASN A 411 -5.41 -9.61 17.49
C ASN A 411 -4.70 -9.39 16.13
N PRO A 412 -4.68 -8.15 15.62
CA PRO A 412 -4.29 -7.92 14.23
C PRO A 412 -2.75 -7.92 14.01
N ASN A 413 -1.92 -7.99 15.06
CA ASN A 413 -0.46 -7.82 14.89
C ASN A 413 0.41 -8.31 16.07
N PHE A 414 -0.05 -9.27 16.87
CA PHE A 414 0.70 -9.77 18.05
C PHE A 414 1.10 -8.65 19.04
N ARG A 415 0.23 -7.64 19.24
CA ARG A 415 0.50 -6.56 20.20
C ARG A 415 -0.01 -6.90 21.60
N LYS A 416 0.88 -6.79 22.60
CA LYS A 416 0.56 -6.84 24.03
C LYS A 416 1.25 -5.67 24.73
N ASN A 417 0.51 -4.88 25.52
CA ASN A 417 1.02 -3.69 26.22
C ASN A 417 1.76 -2.70 25.30
N ASN A 418 1.18 -2.41 24.13
CA ASN A 418 1.76 -1.53 23.10
C ASN A 418 3.11 -1.98 22.50
N LYS A 419 3.51 -3.25 22.69
CA LYS A 419 4.70 -3.84 22.09
C LYS A 419 4.34 -5.11 21.31
N ILE A 420 5.05 -5.37 20.21
CA ILE A 420 4.94 -6.63 19.48
C ILE A 420 5.62 -7.71 20.34
N ASN A 421 4.85 -8.71 20.77
CA ASN A 421 5.35 -9.83 21.58
C ASN A 421 4.60 -11.13 21.20
N PRO A 422 4.98 -11.79 20.08
CA PRO A 422 4.29 -12.98 19.60
C PRO A 422 4.29 -14.12 20.61
N SER A 423 5.37 -14.28 21.40
CA SER A 423 5.50 -15.38 22.38
C SER A 423 4.36 -15.44 23.39
N ALA A 424 3.76 -14.29 23.72
CA ALA A 424 2.68 -14.18 24.68
C ALA A 424 1.34 -14.77 24.21
N PHE A 425 1.22 -15.17 22.93
CA PHE A 425 0.00 -15.68 22.31
C PHE A 425 0.00 -17.21 22.14
N MET A 426 1.05 -17.89 22.63
CA MET A 426 1.11 -19.36 22.61
C MET A 426 0.03 -20.02 23.47
N GLU A 427 -0.39 -19.34 24.55
CA GLU A 427 -1.39 -19.83 25.50
C GLU A 427 -2.81 -19.83 24.94
N ASP A 428 -3.09 -18.96 23.96
CA ASP A 428 -4.43 -18.81 23.37
C ASP A 428 -4.93 -20.08 22.69
N TYR A 429 -4.02 -20.93 22.18
CA TYR A 429 -4.37 -22.21 21.57
C TYR A 429 -4.76 -23.29 22.58
N GLU A 430 -4.34 -23.14 23.84
CA GLU A 430 -4.69 -24.09 24.91
C GLU A 430 -5.90 -23.59 25.72
N ARG A 431 -6.03 -22.27 25.85
CA ARG A 431 -7.06 -21.61 26.66
C ARG A 431 -7.56 -20.37 25.90
N PRO A 432 -8.32 -20.54 24.81
CA PRO A 432 -8.84 -19.40 24.06
C PRO A 432 -9.74 -18.57 24.97
N LYS A 433 -9.54 -17.24 24.95
CA LYS A 433 -10.34 -16.28 25.70
C LYS A 433 -10.88 -15.23 24.76
N SER A 434 -12.16 -14.92 24.89
CA SER A 434 -12.78 -13.85 24.12
C SER A 434 -12.11 -12.52 24.51
N THR A 435 -11.70 -11.75 23.52
CA THR A 435 -11.30 -10.34 23.72
C THR A 435 -12.51 -9.42 23.64
N TYR A 436 -13.58 -9.83 22.96
CA TYR A 436 -14.86 -9.12 22.92
C TYR A 436 -15.97 -9.97 23.54
N LEU A 437 -16.74 -9.37 24.44
CA LEU A 437 -17.83 -10.05 25.15
C LEU A 437 -19.19 -9.84 24.45
N ASN A 438 -19.20 -9.32 23.22
CA ASN A 438 -20.43 -8.99 22.48
C ASN A 438 -21.30 -10.22 22.15
N PHE A 439 -20.70 -11.40 22.18
CA PHE A 439 -21.33 -12.69 21.88
C PHE A 439 -21.73 -13.48 23.13
N ASP A 440 -21.49 -12.94 24.33
CA ASP A 440 -21.91 -13.59 25.56
C ASP A 440 -23.45 -13.62 25.66
N PRO A 441 -24.05 -14.72 26.15
CA PRO A 441 -25.49 -14.80 26.34
C PRO A 441 -26.02 -13.71 27.28
N LEU A 442 -27.17 -13.16 26.92
CA LEU A 442 -27.96 -12.30 27.79
C LEU A 442 -28.60 -13.13 28.93
N PRO A 443 -29.14 -12.49 29.99
CA PRO A 443 -29.78 -13.20 31.10
C PRO A 443 -30.96 -14.09 30.71
N ASP A 444 -31.60 -13.81 29.56
CA ASP A 444 -32.68 -14.62 28.99
C ASP A 444 -32.18 -15.76 28.09
N GLY A 445 -30.86 -15.93 27.95
CA GLY A 445 -30.20 -16.96 27.15
C GLY A 445 -29.99 -16.61 25.68
N GLN A 446 -30.51 -15.48 25.18
CA GLN A 446 -30.30 -15.07 23.79
C GLN A 446 -28.88 -14.55 23.57
N THR A 447 -28.32 -14.80 22.38
CA THR A 447 -27.01 -14.25 22.01
C THR A 447 -26.99 -13.76 20.56
N LEU A 448 -26.16 -12.75 20.29
CA LEU A 448 -25.87 -12.31 18.93
C LEU A 448 -25.21 -13.41 18.10
N ALA A 449 -24.49 -14.34 18.75
CA ALA A 449 -23.82 -15.47 18.12
C ALA A 449 -24.78 -16.37 17.33
N ASP A 450 -26.05 -16.44 17.70
CA ASP A 450 -27.05 -17.27 17.02
C ASP A 450 -27.41 -16.75 15.62
N PHE A 451 -27.08 -15.48 15.33
CA PHE A 451 -27.48 -14.79 14.11
C PHE A 451 -26.31 -14.47 13.18
N THR A 452 -25.08 -14.45 13.69
CA THR A 452 -23.89 -14.19 12.88
C THR A 452 -23.37 -15.47 12.22
N SER A 453 -22.84 -15.35 11.01
CA SER A 453 -22.33 -16.48 10.23
C SER A 453 -20.97 -16.20 9.56
N ILE A 454 -20.43 -15.02 9.77
CA ILE A 454 -19.09 -14.62 9.33
C ILE A 454 -18.28 -14.22 10.57
N THR A 455 -17.02 -14.66 10.60
CA THR A 455 -16.00 -14.24 11.55
C THR A 455 -15.04 -13.31 10.81
N PRO A 456 -15.11 -11.98 11.03
CA PRO A 456 -14.18 -11.04 10.41
C PRO A 456 -12.78 -11.15 11.04
N VAL A 457 -11.74 -11.10 10.21
CA VAL A 457 -10.34 -11.04 10.64
C VAL A 457 -9.68 -9.84 10.00
N ASP A 458 -9.37 -8.83 10.80
CA ASP A 458 -8.75 -7.60 10.31
C ASP A 458 -7.28 -7.83 9.97
N VAL A 459 -6.97 -7.63 8.69
CA VAL A 459 -5.62 -7.67 8.13
C VAL A 459 -5.28 -6.34 7.47
N TYR A 460 -5.62 -5.24 8.14
CA TYR A 460 -5.29 -3.90 7.67
C TYR A 460 -3.79 -3.64 7.75
N PRO A 461 -3.16 -3.24 6.63
CA PRO A 461 -1.78 -2.78 6.64
C PRO A 461 -1.60 -1.69 7.70
N LYS A 462 -0.61 -1.89 8.58
CA LYS A 462 -0.30 -0.96 9.67
C LYS A 462 0.75 0.04 9.19
N SER A 463 0.86 1.18 9.87
CA SER A 463 1.99 2.07 9.64
C SER A 463 3.31 1.28 9.69
N PHE A 464 4.17 1.46 8.69
CA PHE A 464 5.50 0.85 8.62
C PHE A 464 6.50 1.54 9.57
N PHE A 465 6.06 2.53 10.34
CA PHE A 465 6.86 3.15 11.39
C PHE A 465 6.92 2.26 12.64
N GLY A 466 8.10 2.24 13.29
CA GLY A 466 8.37 1.40 14.46
C GLY A 466 9.11 0.12 14.06
N GLU A 467 10.32 0.29 13.55
CA GLU A 467 11.18 -0.82 13.12
C GLU A 467 11.86 -1.52 14.31
N THR A 468 12.09 -2.83 14.17
CA THR A 468 13.07 -3.53 14.98
C THR A 468 14.49 -3.19 14.50
N PRO A 469 15.55 -3.43 15.30
CA PRO A 469 16.93 -3.29 14.84
C PRO A 469 17.26 -4.05 13.54
N ASP A 470 16.55 -5.16 13.27
CA ASP A 470 16.71 -5.96 12.04
C ASP A 470 15.91 -5.43 10.82
N GLY A 471 15.34 -4.23 10.92
CA GLY A 471 14.56 -3.57 9.86
C GLY A 471 13.14 -4.11 9.66
N LEU A 472 12.58 -4.84 10.63
CA LEU A 472 11.21 -5.38 10.56
C LEU A 472 10.19 -4.36 11.03
N THR A 473 9.08 -4.25 10.31
CA THR A 473 7.95 -3.38 10.63
C THR A 473 6.76 -4.20 11.12
N PRO A 474 5.71 -3.57 11.69
CA PRO A 474 4.49 -4.29 12.09
C PRO A 474 3.84 -5.10 10.96
N ASN A 475 4.07 -4.71 9.69
CA ASN A 475 3.52 -5.40 8.53
C ASN A 475 4.13 -6.78 8.28
N ASN A 476 5.37 -7.02 8.70
CA ASN A 476 5.99 -8.34 8.64
C ASN A 476 5.25 -9.38 9.49
N TYR A 477 4.49 -8.93 10.50
CA TYR A 477 3.72 -9.80 11.39
C TYR A 477 2.25 -9.97 10.97
N LEU A 478 1.76 -9.16 10.02
CA LEU A 478 0.33 -9.01 9.73
C LEU A 478 -0.33 -10.32 9.27
N VAL A 479 0.25 -11.00 8.26
CA VAL A 479 -0.32 -12.24 7.73
C VAL A 479 -0.33 -13.34 8.79
N LEU A 480 0.75 -13.47 9.57
CA LEU A 480 0.84 -14.46 10.65
C LEU A 480 -0.16 -14.18 11.78
N ALA A 481 -0.39 -12.90 12.10
CA ALA A 481 -1.40 -12.48 13.07
C ALA A 481 -2.83 -12.75 12.56
N GLY A 482 -3.08 -12.56 11.26
CA GLY A 482 -4.33 -12.95 10.60
C GLY A 482 -4.59 -14.46 10.69
N ILE A 483 -3.59 -15.29 10.37
CA ILE A 483 -3.68 -16.76 10.52
C ILE A 483 -3.97 -17.15 11.96
N HIS A 484 -3.23 -16.56 12.91
CA HIS A 484 -3.43 -16.82 14.33
C HIS A 484 -4.85 -16.46 14.78
N THR A 485 -5.33 -15.25 14.47
CA THR A 485 -6.66 -14.77 14.81
C THR A 485 -7.74 -15.67 14.20
N ALA A 486 -7.62 -16.03 12.92
CA ALA A 486 -8.52 -16.97 12.26
C ALA A 486 -8.59 -18.31 12.99
N ARG A 487 -7.45 -18.89 13.35
CA ARG A 487 -7.38 -20.19 14.04
C ARG A 487 -7.96 -20.13 15.45
N ILE A 488 -7.67 -19.10 16.23
CA ILE A 488 -8.21 -18.96 17.59
C ILE A 488 -9.73 -18.79 17.56
N ASN A 489 -10.27 -17.98 16.64
CA ASN A 489 -11.72 -17.84 16.51
C ASN A 489 -12.43 -19.17 16.21
N ARG A 490 -11.81 -20.06 15.41
CA ARG A 490 -12.36 -21.41 15.14
C ARG A 490 -12.41 -22.33 16.37
N LEU A 491 -11.70 -22.00 17.45
CA LEU A 491 -11.77 -22.75 18.71
C LEU A 491 -13.00 -22.39 19.56
N PHE A 492 -13.70 -21.28 19.25
CA PHE A 492 -14.95 -20.95 19.92
C PHE A 492 -16.12 -21.73 19.30
N PRO A 493 -16.94 -22.45 20.08
CA PRO A 493 -17.99 -23.31 19.55
C PRO A 493 -18.98 -22.61 18.61
N PHE A 494 -19.31 -21.35 18.87
CA PHE A 494 -20.25 -20.59 18.05
C PHE A 494 -19.64 -20.05 16.74
N GLN A 495 -18.32 -20.03 16.62
CA GLN A 495 -17.61 -19.55 15.42
C GLN A 495 -16.95 -20.66 14.62
N GLU A 496 -16.91 -21.89 15.14
CA GLU A 496 -16.31 -23.06 14.48
C GLU A 496 -16.82 -23.26 13.04
N LYS A 497 -18.12 -22.97 12.81
CA LYS A 497 -18.79 -23.15 11.51
C LYS A 497 -18.97 -21.85 10.72
N ASN A 498 -18.55 -20.71 11.27
CA ASN A 498 -18.66 -19.43 10.57
C ASN A 498 -17.64 -19.36 9.45
N LYS A 499 -18.00 -18.66 8.36
CA LYS A 499 -17.02 -18.32 7.33
C LYS A 499 -16.03 -17.32 7.89
N THR A 500 -14.74 -17.62 7.80
CA THR A 500 -13.68 -16.71 8.22
C THR A 500 -13.30 -15.80 7.05
N ILE A 501 -13.58 -14.50 7.15
CA ILE A 501 -13.34 -13.53 6.08
C ILE A 501 -12.27 -12.54 6.51
N TRP A 502 -11.23 -12.40 5.68
CA TRP A 502 -10.14 -11.46 5.94
C TRP A 502 -10.52 -10.07 5.42
N TYR A 503 -10.59 -9.10 6.32
CA TYR A 503 -10.87 -7.71 5.96
C TYR A 503 -9.54 -7.00 5.71
N ALA A 504 -9.32 -6.66 4.45
CA ALA A 504 -8.12 -6.01 3.98
C ALA A 504 -8.46 -4.62 3.45
N TRP A 505 -7.44 -3.79 3.39
CA TRP A 505 -7.52 -2.44 2.84
C TRP A 505 -6.33 -2.29 1.90
N ASN A 506 -6.56 -1.83 0.67
CA ASN A 506 -5.53 -1.67 -0.35
C ASN A 506 -4.43 -0.63 -0.01
N ARG A 507 -4.60 0.18 1.05
CA ARG A 507 -3.66 1.20 1.51
C ARG A 507 -3.37 1.09 2.99
N TYR A 508 -2.31 1.76 3.43
CA TYR A 508 -2.04 1.94 4.85
C TYR A 508 -3.08 2.88 5.46
N MET A 509 -3.75 2.42 6.52
CA MET A 509 -4.68 3.25 7.27
C MET A 509 -3.93 4.49 7.82
N PRO A 510 -4.41 5.71 7.54
CA PRO A 510 -3.71 6.91 7.97
C PRO A 510 -3.84 7.08 9.48
N LEU A 511 -2.74 7.35 10.15
CA LEU A 511 -2.78 8.09 11.39
C LEU A 511 -3.07 9.56 11.02
N TYR A 512 -3.86 10.29 11.81
CA TYR A 512 -4.41 11.64 11.54
C TYR A 512 -3.39 12.73 11.07
N LYS A 513 -2.10 12.42 11.00
CA LYS A 513 -1.03 13.32 10.55
C LYS A 513 0.01 12.61 9.65
N ASP A 514 -0.25 11.42 9.13
CA ASP A 514 0.73 10.73 8.27
C ASP A 514 1.04 11.59 7.03
N PRO A 515 2.31 11.65 6.57
CA PRO A 515 2.65 12.38 5.35
C PRO A 515 1.97 11.73 4.14
N ALA A 516 1.43 12.56 3.26
CA ALA A 516 0.93 12.09 1.99
C ALA A 516 2.06 11.67 1.04
N VAL A 517 1.74 10.74 0.15
CA VAL A 517 2.53 10.36 -1.02
C VAL A 517 1.99 11.12 -2.22
N PRO A 518 2.83 11.90 -2.94
CA PRO A 518 2.40 12.52 -4.17
C PRO A 518 2.32 11.46 -5.28
N TRP A 519 1.18 11.37 -5.93
CA TRP A 519 0.93 10.55 -7.12
C TRP A 519 0.77 11.44 -8.34
N ASN A 520 1.67 11.28 -9.31
CA ASN A 520 1.69 12.09 -10.51
C ASN A 520 0.85 11.45 -11.62
N VAL A 521 -0.15 12.18 -12.10
CA VAL A 521 -0.99 11.82 -13.25
C VAL A 521 -0.72 12.80 -14.39
N ALA A 522 -0.14 12.30 -15.48
CA ALA A 522 -0.01 13.06 -16.71
C ALA A 522 -1.38 13.20 -17.40
N THR A 523 -1.66 14.41 -17.89
CA THR A 523 -2.89 14.80 -18.61
C THR A 523 -2.51 15.28 -20.01
N SER A 524 -3.39 15.05 -20.98
CA SER A 524 -3.18 15.46 -22.38
C SER A 524 -4.00 16.68 -22.78
N GLU A 525 -5.13 16.94 -22.12
CA GLU A 525 -6.04 18.05 -22.44
C GLU A 525 -6.75 18.62 -21.19
N PRO A 526 -6.28 19.76 -20.65
CA PRO A 526 -5.04 20.45 -21.01
C PRO A 526 -3.80 19.59 -20.71
N ALA A 527 -2.72 19.76 -21.47
CA ALA A 527 -1.49 19.02 -21.22
C ALA A 527 -0.80 19.50 -19.93
N GLY A 528 -0.36 18.56 -19.09
CA GLY A 528 0.33 18.86 -17.82
C GLY A 528 0.29 17.69 -16.83
N ASP A 529 0.61 17.96 -15.57
CA ASP A 529 0.60 16.97 -14.49
C ASP A 529 -0.37 17.39 -13.38
N LEU A 530 -1.29 16.50 -13.04
CA LEU A 530 -1.99 16.52 -11.75
C LEU A 530 -1.15 15.75 -10.73
N VAL A 531 -1.05 16.25 -9.51
CA VAL A 531 -0.42 15.54 -8.39
C VAL A 531 -1.45 15.39 -7.30
N PHE A 532 -1.80 14.17 -6.93
CA PHE A 532 -2.71 13.88 -5.84
C PHE A 532 -1.93 13.48 -4.59
N ASP A 533 -2.31 14.03 -3.46
CA ASP A 533 -1.74 13.66 -2.16
C ASP A 533 -2.55 12.48 -1.60
N GLU A 534 -1.96 11.28 -1.63
CA GLU A 534 -2.64 10.03 -1.28
C GLU A 534 -1.88 9.24 -0.21
N LEU A 535 -2.49 8.17 0.28
CA LEU A 535 -1.86 7.27 1.24
C LEU A 535 -0.88 6.32 0.56
N VAL A 536 0.09 5.85 1.34
CA VAL A 536 0.99 4.77 0.90
C VAL A 536 0.14 3.52 0.59
N THR A 537 0.38 2.92 -0.56
CA THR A 537 -0.30 1.68 -1.00
C THR A 537 0.39 0.46 -0.41
N MET A 538 -0.33 -0.63 -0.14
CA MET A 538 0.31 -1.83 0.40
C MET A 538 1.24 -2.47 -0.66
N PRO A 539 2.34 -3.12 -0.27
CA PRO A 539 3.19 -3.85 -1.21
C PRO A 539 2.48 -5.01 -1.91
N ALA A 540 2.88 -5.26 -3.16
CA ALA A 540 2.31 -6.34 -3.96
C ALA A 540 2.50 -7.73 -3.33
N SER A 541 3.66 -7.97 -2.72
CA SER A 541 3.95 -9.22 -2.01
C SER A 541 2.96 -9.46 -0.87
N GLN A 542 2.62 -8.41 -0.12
CA GLN A 542 1.66 -8.45 0.97
C GLN A 542 0.23 -8.64 0.45
N ALA A 543 -0.17 -7.93 -0.62
CA ALA A 543 -1.48 -8.08 -1.26
C ALA A 543 -1.70 -9.52 -1.76
N LEU A 544 -0.70 -10.10 -2.44
CA LEU A 544 -0.75 -11.47 -2.92
C LEU A 544 -0.81 -12.47 -1.75
N ALA A 545 -0.03 -12.24 -0.69
CA ALA A 545 -0.04 -13.10 0.50
C ALA A 545 -1.41 -13.09 1.18
N ILE A 546 -1.96 -11.91 1.44
CA ILE A 546 -3.29 -11.76 2.06
C ILE A 546 -4.35 -12.47 1.21
N SER A 547 -4.35 -12.25 -0.11
CA SER A 547 -5.28 -12.93 -1.02
C SER A 547 -5.17 -14.45 -0.94
N LEU A 548 -3.96 -15.02 -1.09
CA LEU A 548 -3.76 -16.47 -1.05
C LEU A 548 -4.12 -17.09 0.30
N PHE A 549 -3.65 -16.51 1.42
CA PHE A 549 -3.95 -17.06 2.75
C PHE A 549 -5.43 -16.91 3.10
N SER A 550 -6.08 -15.82 2.71
CA SER A 550 -7.53 -15.65 2.92
C SER A 550 -8.37 -16.70 2.19
N LEU A 551 -7.90 -17.20 1.03
CA LEU A 551 -8.62 -18.19 0.21
C LEU A 551 -8.24 -19.64 0.55
N ILE A 552 -6.99 -19.90 0.92
CA ILE A 552 -6.47 -21.25 1.17
C ILE A 552 -6.63 -21.64 2.65
N GLU A 553 -6.31 -20.75 3.59
CA GLU A 553 -6.42 -21.01 5.03
C GLU A 553 -7.80 -20.58 5.59
N SER A 554 -8.53 -19.74 4.86
CA SER A 554 -9.81 -19.15 5.27
C SER A 554 -10.88 -19.22 4.18
N ASP A 555 -12.00 -18.51 4.35
CA ASP A 555 -13.17 -18.61 3.47
C ASP A 555 -13.28 -17.46 2.46
N GLY A 556 -12.27 -16.59 2.40
CA GLY A 556 -12.19 -15.49 1.45
C GLY A 556 -11.85 -14.15 2.09
N TYR A 557 -12.05 -13.08 1.34
CA TYR A 557 -11.66 -11.72 1.73
C TYR A 557 -12.70 -10.68 1.37
N TYR A 558 -12.67 -9.59 2.14
CA TYR A 558 -13.23 -8.31 1.81
C TYR A 558 -12.08 -7.33 1.56
N LEU A 559 -11.99 -6.76 0.36
CA LEU A 559 -11.03 -5.72 0.05
C LEU A 559 -11.73 -4.36 0.02
N TRP A 560 -11.42 -3.52 0.99
CA TRP A 560 -11.88 -2.14 1.06
C TRP A 560 -10.94 -1.22 0.24
N HIS A 561 -11.54 -0.27 -0.47
CA HIS A 561 -10.83 0.76 -1.23
C HIS A 561 -11.26 2.15 -0.78
N ASP A 562 -10.31 3.05 -0.64
CA ASP A 562 -10.57 4.48 -0.41
C ASP A 562 -11.09 5.22 -1.64
N ASN A 563 -10.94 4.61 -2.81
CA ASN A 563 -11.27 5.22 -4.08
C ASN A 563 -12.42 4.42 -4.71
N GLN A 564 -13.50 5.12 -5.06
CA GLN A 564 -14.71 4.52 -5.63
C GLN A 564 -14.49 4.10 -7.08
N ALA A 565 -15.51 3.55 -7.76
CA ALA A 565 -15.40 3.18 -9.17
C ALA A 565 -15.05 4.39 -10.03
N MET A 566 -13.85 4.42 -10.59
CA MET A 566 -13.32 5.55 -11.33
C MET A 566 -13.42 5.33 -12.85
N GLY A 567 -13.67 6.38 -13.63
CA GLY A 567 -13.85 6.32 -15.08
C GLY A 567 -12.55 6.20 -15.88
N ASN A 568 -12.70 6.36 -17.21
CA ASN A 568 -11.69 6.03 -18.19
C ASN A 568 -11.11 7.28 -18.85
N GLY A 569 -10.10 7.91 -18.24
CA GLY A 569 -9.28 8.84 -19.02
C GLY A 569 -8.34 9.70 -18.20
N GLU A 570 -7.12 9.86 -18.71
CA GLU A 570 -6.09 10.73 -18.14
C GLU A 570 -6.49 12.23 -18.02
N ASN A 571 -7.64 12.63 -18.57
CA ASN A 571 -8.18 13.99 -18.48
C ASN A 571 -9.50 14.09 -17.68
N ASN A 572 -10.02 12.98 -17.16
CA ASN A 572 -11.39 12.90 -16.67
C ASN A 572 -11.44 13.08 -15.15
N TYR A 573 -11.26 14.31 -14.67
CA TYR A 573 -11.25 14.60 -13.23
C TYR A 573 -12.29 15.66 -12.87
N ASP A 574 -13.15 15.36 -11.90
CA ASP A 574 -14.01 16.36 -11.27
C ASP A 574 -13.26 16.98 -10.09
N LEU A 575 -12.68 18.17 -10.32
CA LEU A 575 -11.87 18.89 -9.35
C LEU A 575 -12.57 20.22 -9.02
N ASN A 576 -13.29 20.26 -7.89
CA ASN A 576 -13.93 21.48 -7.43
C ASN A 576 -12.99 22.30 -6.51
N GLN A 577 -13.13 23.63 -6.49
CA GLN A 577 -12.29 24.51 -5.65
C GLN A 577 -12.47 24.28 -4.13
N LYS A 578 -13.53 23.59 -3.70
CA LYS A 578 -13.75 23.25 -2.28
C LYS A 578 -12.89 22.05 -1.84
N GLU A 579 -12.43 21.22 -2.77
CA GLU A 579 -11.48 20.11 -2.58
C GLU A 579 -10.00 20.54 -2.73
N SER A 580 -9.72 21.84 -2.78
CA SER A 580 -8.40 22.43 -3.08
C SER A 580 -7.24 22.09 -2.12
N GLY A 581 -7.44 21.19 -1.17
CA GLY A 581 -6.40 20.73 -0.24
C GLY A 581 -5.61 19.50 -0.70
N ASN A 582 -6.07 18.73 -1.69
CA ASN A 582 -5.54 17.37 -1.93
C ASN A 582 -4.97 17.14 -3.35
N PHE A 583 -4.82 18.19 -4.15
CA PHE A 583 -4.17 18.08 -5.46
C PHE A 583 -3.43 19.35 -5.89
N GLN A 584 -2.45 19.19 -6.77
CA GLN A 584 -1.69 20.27 -7.39
C GLN A 584 -1.76 20.14 -8.91
N TRP A 585 -1.91 21.26 -9.63
CA TRP A 585 -1.94 21.31 -11.08
C TRP A 585 -0.70 22.01 -11.63
N PHE A 586 -0.03 21.35 -12.58
CA PHE A 586 1.16 21.88 -13.23
C PHE A 586 0.98 21.81 -14.75
N PRO A 587 0.54 22.90 -15.40
CA PRO A 587 0.32 22.91 -16.83
C PRO A 587 1.64 22.80 -17.59
N ALA A 588 1.65 22.03 -18.68
CA ALA A 588 2.84 21.85 -19.52
C ALA A 588 3.32 23.16 -20.17
N ASP A 589 2.40 24.11 -20.37
CA ASP A 589 2.70 25.45 -20.90
C ASP A 589 3.03 26.49 -19.82
N GLY A 590 3.05 26.09 -18.54
CA GLY A 590 3.30 26.95 -17.39
C GLY A 590 2.23 28.01 -17.09
N LYS A 591 1.12 28.07 -17.85
CA LYS A 591 0.15 29.17 -17.83
C LYS A 591 -1.30 28.72 -17.76
N THR A 592 -1.63 27.57 -18.36
CA THR A 592 -3.02 27.08 -18.45
C THR A 592 -3.59 26.90 -17.03
N PRO A 593 -4.64 27.65 -16.66
CA PRO A 593 -5.20 27.55 -15.32
C PRO A 593 -5.94 26.22 -15.16
N PHE A 594 -6.04 25.72 -13.93
CA PHE A 594 -6.80 24.50 -13.64
C PHE A 594 -8.26 24.60 -14.10
N SER A 595 -8.84 25.81 -14.16
CA SER A 595 -10.21 26.05 -14.64
C SER A 595 -10.42 25.59 -16.09
N ALA A 596 -9.35 25.37 -16.86
CA ALA A 596 -9.41 24.75 -18.18
C ALA A 596 -9.82 23.26 -18.15
N PHE A 597 -9.71 22.57 -16.99
CA PHE A 597 -10.27 21.23 -16.79
C PHE A 597 -11.79 21.21 -16.64
N ARG A 598 -12.49 22.36 -16.60
CA ARG A 598 -13.95 22.46 -16.52
C ARG A 598 -14.64 21.98 -17.82
N LYS A 599 -14.29 20.80 -18.31
CA LYS A 599 -15.12 20.02 -19.21
C LYS A 599 -16.20 19.37 -18.34
N ASN A 600 -17.43 19.30 -18.86
CA ASN A 600 -18.45 18.45 -18.25
C ASN A 600 -17.89 17.02 -18.23
N VAL A 601 -17.49 16.54 -17.05
CA VAL A 601 -17.01 15.17 -16.87
C VAL A 601 -18.17 14.26 -17.28
N VAL A 602 -18.00 13.53 -18.38
CA VAL A 602 -19.01 12.56 -18.84
C VAL A 602 -18.73 11.26 -18.11
N GLY A 603 -19.45 11.03 -17.02
CA GLY A 603 -19.31 9.83 -16.18
C GLY A 603 -18.32 9.99 -15.02
N PRO A 604 -17.96 8.90 -14.33
CA PRO A 604 -17.16 8.96 -13.09
C PRO A 604 -15.72 9.42 -13.31
N ALA A 605 -15.14 10.14 -12.34
CA ALA A 605 -13.78 10.66 -12.41
C ALA A 605 -12.73 9.53 -12.48
N SER A 606 -11.56 9.76 -13.06
CA SER A 606 -10.47 8.80 -13.19
C SER A 606 -9.71 8.57 -11.88
N PRO A 607 -8.97 7.45 -11.74
CA PRO A 607 -8.18 7.17 -10.54
C PRO A 607 -7.19 8.28 -10.21
N ARG A 608 -7.08 8.60 -8.91
CA ARG A 608 -6.14 9.58 -8.35
C ARG A 608 -4.76 8.98 -8.05
N TYR A 609 -4.69 7.64 -7.92
CA TYR A 609 -3.46 6.86 -7.77
C TYR A 609 -3.60 5.51 -8.48
N TRP A 610 -2.50 4.78 -8.60
CA TRP A 610 -2.48 3.46 -9.22
C TRP A 610 -2.76 2.36 -8.19
N ASP A 611 -3.95 1.78 -8.24
CA ASP A 611 -4.37 0.69 -7.35
C ASP A 611 -3.88 -0.69 -7.81
N TYR A 612 -2.56 -0.84 -7.96
CA TYR A 612 -1.96 -2.14 -8.24
C TYR A 612 -2.26 -3.22 -7.18
N PRO A 613 -2.43 -2.93 -5.86
CA PRO A 613 -2.70 -3.99 -4.88
C PRO A 613 -3.91 -4.84 -5.25
N THR A 614 -4.98 -4.24 -5.77
CA THR A 614 -6.16 -4.97 -6.22
C THR A 614 -5.86 -5.95 -7.36
N GLU A 615 -4.91 -5.63 -8.26
CA GLU A 615 -4.47 -6.57 -9.30
C GLU A 615 -3.77 -7.80 -8.70
N PHE A 616 -3.05 -7.64 -7.59
CA PHE A 616 -2.42 -8.76 -6.86
C PHE A 616 -3.42 -9.56 -6.01
N PHE A 617 -4.50 -8.94 -5.51
CA PHE A 617 -5.62 -9.69 -4.94
C PHE A 617 -6.31 -10.56 -5.99
N ALA A 618 -6.60 -10.00 -7.17
CA ALA A 618 -7.16 -10.73 -8.30
C ALA A 618 -6.22 -11.85 -8.79
N LEU A 619 -4.91 -11.60 -8.83
CA LEU A 619 -3.90 -12.62 -9.13
C LEU A 619 -3.93 -13.76 -8.10
N GLY A 620 -3.97 -13.46 -6.80
CA GLY A 620 -4.07 -14.47 -5.75
C GLY A 620 -5.34 -15.32 -5.89
N ASN A 621 -6.47 -14.71 -6.24
CA ASN A 621 -7.71 -15.44 -6.54
C ASN A 621 -7.55 -16.39 -7.73
N TRP A 622 -6.98 -15.91 -8.83
CA TRP A 622 -6.70 -16.74 -10.00
C TRP A 622 -5.74 -17.90 -9.67
N MET A 623 -4.69 -17.64 -8.89
CA MET A 623 -3.71 -18.66 -8.46
C MET A 623 -4.35 -19.71 -7.55
N ALA A 624 -5.19 -19.30 -6.59
CA ALA A 624 -5.94 -20.21 -5.74
C ALA A 624 -6.94 -21.04 -6.54
N LYS A 625 -7.54 -20.48 -7.60
CA LYS A 625 -8.40 -21.23 -8.53
C LYS A 625 -7.67 -22.39 -9.22
N GLN A 626 -6.37 -22.25 -9.50
CA GLN A 626 -5.58 -23.33 -10.14
C GLN A 626 -5.42 -24.58 -9.27
N VAL A 627 -5.79 -24.50 -7.99
CA VAL A 627 -5.69 -25.60 -7.03
C VAL A 627 -7.03 -25.92 -6.37
N GLU A 628 -8.14 -25.41 -6.92
CA GLU A 628 -9.50 -25.62 -6.39
C GLU A 628 -9.83 -27.11 -6.19
N ASP A 629 -9.34 -27.98 -7.08
CA ASP A 629 -9.56 -29.42 -7.02
C ASP A 629 -8.98 -30.10 -5.76
N ILE A 630 -8.11 -29.41 -5.03
CA ILE A 630 -7.52 -29.85 -3.76
C ILE A 630 -8.06 -29.02 -2.60
N LEU A 631 -8.38 -27.74 -2.83
CA LEU A 631 -8.90 -26.84 -1.80
C LEU A 631 -10.31 -27.23 -1.35
N VAL A 632 -11.19 -27.56 -2.31
CA VAL A 632 -12.57 -27.95 -2.00
C VAL A 632 -12.55 -29.32 -1.33
N ASP A 633 -13.19 -29.42 -0.16
CA ASP A 633 -13.22 -30.60 0.71
C ASP A 633 -11.84 -31.08 1.23
N GLY A 634 -10.79 -30.30 0.98
CA GLY A 634 -9.43 -30.59 1.47
C GLY A 634 -9.27 -30.29 2.96
N LYS A 635 -8.36 -31.02 3.60
CA LYS A 635 -8.02 -30.82 5.01
C LYS A 635 -6.76 -29.95 5.15
N SER A 636 -6.88 -28.83 5.87
CA SER A 636 -5.73 -27.97 6.21
C SER A 636 -4.87 -28.60 7.29
N MET A 637 -3.55 -28.45 7.15
CA MET A 637 -2.56 -28.82 8.15
C MET A 637 -1.27 -28.01 8.00
N ASP A 638 -0.55 -27.85 9.08
CA ASP A 638 0.82 -27.34 9.04
C ASP A 638 1.80 -28.45 8.65
N LEU A 639 2.91 -28.10 8.00
CA LEU A 639 3.92 -29.07 7.58
C LEU A 639 5.22 -28.91 8.39
N ASP A 640 5.91 -30.03 8.61
CA ASP A 640 7.28 -29.98 9.14
C ASP A 640 8.19 -29.39 8.06
N PHE A 641 9.11 -28.52 8.45
CA PHE A 641 10.11 -27.99 7.53
C PHE A 641 11.47 -27.90 8.21
N LYS A 642 12.53 -27.92 7.41
CA LYS A 642 13.91 -27.81 7.86
C LYS A 642 14.50 -26.48 7.44
N GLN A 643 15.04 -25.75 8.41
CA GLN A 643 15.75 -24.49 8.18
C GLN A 643 17.06 -24.51 8.99
N ASN A 644 18.16 -24.10 8.36
CA ASN A 644 19.48 -24.04 8.99
C ASN A 644 19.91 -25.37 9.66
N GLY A 645 19.52 -26.50 9.09
CA GLY A 645 19.82 -27.83 9.63
C GLY A 645 18.81 -28.37 10.65
N GLU A 646 17.91 -27.53 11.17
CA GLU A 646 16.96 -27.89 12.23
C GLU A 646 15.55 -28.14 11.68
N TRP A 647 14.94 -29.23 12.13
CA TRP A 647 13.53 -29.53 11.84
C TRP A 647 12.60 -28.76 12.77
N GLN A 648 11.77 -27.91 12.18
CA GLN A 648 10.62 -27.29 12.82
C GLN A 648 9.42 -28.21 12.65
N LYS A 649 8.84 -28.66 13.77
CA LYS A 649 7.67 -29.55 13.74
C LYS A 649 6.39 -28.78 13.48
N ALA A 650 5.51 -29.37 12.66
CA ALA A 650 4.14 -28.94 12.48
C ALA A 650 3.41 -28.85 13.83
N SER A 651 2.65 -27.78 14.02
CA SER A 651 1.88 -27.53 15.23
C SER A 651 0.83 -26.46 14.94
N PRO A 652 -0.40 -26.55 15.46
CA PRO A 652 -1.42 -25.51 15.27
C PRO A 652 -0.94 -24.08 15.60
N LYS A 653 0.08 -23.98 16.48
CA LYS A 653 0.73 -22.74 16.91
C LYS A 653 1.84 -22.25 15.96
N GLN A 654 1.98 -22.81 14.76
CA GLN A 654 3.11 -22.51 13.87
C GLN A 654 3.18 -21.02 13.53
N ALA A 655 2.06 -20.32 13.31
CA ALA A 655 2.07 -18.89 13.03
C ALA A 655 2.72 -18.05 14.16
N VAL A 656 2.45 -18.40 15.42
CA VAL A 656 3.06 -17.74 16.59
C VAL A 656 4.54 -18.10 16.72
N THR A 657 4.88 -19.36 16.41
CA THR A 657 6.27 -19.85 16.43
C THR A 657 7.10 -19.15 15.36
N ALA A 658 6.58 -19.06 14.14
CA ALA A 658 7.15 -18.34 13.01
C ALA A 658 7.38 -16.87 13.36
N ALA A 659 6.37 -16.21 13.95
CA ALA A 659 6.49 -14.82 14.39
C ALA A 659 7.50 -14.62 15.53
N THR A 660 7.56 -15.54 16.50
CA THR A 660 8.48 -15.45 17.64
C THR A 660 9.92 -15.67 17.24
N LYS A 661 10.16 -16.67 16.37
CA LYS A 661 11.51 -17.12 15.98
C LYS A 661 11.97 -16.56 14.63
N GLN A 662 11.15 -15.72 13.98
CA GLN A 662 11.39 -15.19 12.64
C GLN A 662 11.68 -16.29 11.60
N LEU A 663 10.81 -17.31 11.57
CA LEU A 663 10.91 -18.46 10.66
C LEU A 663 9.86 -18.35 9.54
N PRO A 664 10.05 -19.08 8.42
CA PRO A 664 8.98 -19.32 7.46
C PRO A 664 7.75 -19.95 8.12
N PHE A 665 6.60 -19.68 7.53
CA PHE A 665 5.35 -20.39 7.78
C PHE A 665 5.05 -21.30 6.59
N VAL A 666 4.73 -22.57 6.84
CA VAL A 666 4.51 -23.60 5.83
C VAL A 666 3.28 -24.43 6.21
N MET A 667 2.25 -24.34 5.37
CA MET A 667 1.02 -25.13 5.49
C MET A 667 0.74 -25.93 4.23
N GLY A 668 -0.13 -26.91 4.34
CA GLY A 668 -0.68 -27.63 3.20
C GLY A 668 -2.15 -27.97 3.33
N ILE A 669 -2.79 -28.17 2.18
CA ILE A 669 -4.14 -28.71 2.07
C ILE A 669 -4.05 -30.07 1.38
N VAL A 670 -4.65 -31.09 1.97
CA VAL A 670 -4.63 -32.47 1.45
C VAL A 670 -6.03 -32.90 1.04
N ASN A 671 -6.16 -33.42 -0.18
CA ASN A 671 -7.36 -34.07 -0.66
C ASN A 671 -7.00 -35.37 -1.41
N GLY A 672 -7.31 -36.52 -0.81
CA GLY A 672 -6.88 -37.83 -1.33
C GLY A 672 -5.35 -37.92 -1.39
N SER A 673 -4.80 -38.21 -2.58
CA SER A 673 -3.35 -38.27 -2.83
C SER A 673 -2.74 -36.93 -3.26
N LYS A 674 -3.55 -35.88 -3.40
CA LYS A 674 -3.10 -34.56 -3.86
C LYS A 674 -2.81 -33.64 -2.68
N ILE A 675 -1.86 -32.73 -2.87
CA ILE A 675 -1.49 -31.73 -1.88
C ILE A 675 -1.26 -30.37 -2.53
N VAL A 676 -1.68 -29.32 -1.82
CA VAL A 676 -1.25 -27.94 -2.02
C VAL A 676 -0.33 -27.56 -0.89
N ILE A 677 0.76 -26.84 -1.16
CA ILE A 677 1.62 -26.23 -0.15
C ILE A 677 1.62 -24.72 -0.35
N LEU A 678 1.32 -23.98 0.71
CA LEU A 678 1.44 -22.53 0.74
C LEU A 678 2.47 -22.17 1.80
N ALA A 679 3.47 -21.39 1.40
CA ALA A 679 4.55 -20.96 2.29
C ALA A 679 4.85 -19.47 2.14
N LEU A 680 5.31 -18.85 3.23
CA LEU A 680 5.70 -17.45 3.29
C LEU A 680 6.81 -17.27 4.32
N ASP A 681 7.83 -16.51 4.00
CA ASP A 681 8.79 -15.99 4.98
C ASP A 681 8.67 -14.46 5.05
N SER A 682 7.79 -13.99 5.94
CA SER A 682 7.57 -12.55 6.14
C SER A 682 8.78 -11.82 6.70
N PHE A 683 9.81 -12.55 7.16
CA PHE A 683 11.02 -12.02 7.79
C PHE A 683 12.26 -12.23 6.91
N GLN A 684 12.09 -12.63 5.67
CA GLN A 684 13.16 -12.72 4.67
C GLN A 684 13.47 -11.35 4.07
N LYS A 685 14.73 -11.09 3.66
CA LYS A 685 15.06 -9.82 3.01
C LYS A 685 14.39 -9.77 1.64
N PRO A 686 13.90 -8.61 1.15
CA PRO A 686 12.99 -8.55 -0.01
C PRO A 686 13.52 -9.17 -1.30
N THR A 687 14.84 -9.30 -1.43
CA THR A 687 15.51 -9.81 -2.63
C THR A 687 16.29 -11.11 -2.39
N GLU A 688 16.19 -11.68 -1.19
CA GLU A 688 16.86 -12.92 -0.84
C GLU A 688 16.13 -14.12 -1.49
N ASN A 689 16.89 -15.13 -1.89
CA ASN A 689 16.37 -16.43 -2.29
C ASN A 689 16.70 -17.47 -1.22
N LYS A 690 15.70 -18.25 -0.84
CA LYS A 690 15.84 -19.29 0.18
C LYS A 690 15.20 -20.57 -0.32
N SER A 691 15.81 -21.70 0.02
CA SER A 691 15.26 -23.02 -0.28
C SER A 691 15.18 -23.81 1.02
N ILE A 692 14.01 -24.39 1.29
CA ILE A 692 13.76 -25.16 2.51
C ILE A 692 13.26 -26.57 2.16
N GLU A 693 13.58 -27.53 3.02
CA GLU A 693 13.08 -28.90 2.92
C GLU A 693 11.78 -29.01 3.70
N VAL A 694 10.74 -29.59 3.10
CA VAL A 694 9.41 -29.78 3.71
C VAL A 694 9.11 -31.27 3.71
N ARG A 695 8.57 -31.77 4.82
CA ARG A 695 8.10 -33.16 4.92
C ARG A 695 6.61 -33.21 4.58
N LEU A 696 6.28 -33.92 3.51
CA LEU A 696 4.90 -34.20 3.13
C LEU A 696 4.24 -35.18 4.12
N PRO A 697 2.90 -35.26 4.16
CA PRO A 697 2.19 -36.20 5.01
C PRO A 697 2.54 -37.68 4.75
N SER A 698 3.02 -38.02 3.55
CA SER A 698 3.56 -39.35 3.21
C SER A 698 4.92 -39.66 3.85
N GLY A 699 5.56 -38.68 4.49
CA GLY A 699 6.93 -38.76 5.00
C GLY A 699 7.99 -38.39 3.96
N LYS A 700 7.60 -38.22 2.69
CA LYS A 700 8.50 -37.78 1.62
C LYS A 700 9.03 -36.38 1.92
N ILE A 701 10.32 -36.17 1.66
CA ILE A 701 10.96 -34.85 1.80
C ILE A 701 11.04 -34.22 0.41
N GLU A 702 10.53 -33.00 0.30
CA GLU A 702 10.55 -32.20 -0.92
C GLU A 702 11.19 -30.83 -0.65
N ARG A 703 11.64 -30.17 -1.71
CA ARG A 703 12.26 -28.85 -1.61
C ARG A 703 11.32 -27.79 -2.18
N ILE A 704 11.12 -26.71 -1.44
CA ILE A 704 10.41 -25.52 -1.92
C ILE A 704 11.32 -24.31 -1.86
N ASN A 705 11.13 -23.40 -2.81
CA ASN A 705 11.84 -22.13 -2.89
C ASN A 705 10.93 -20.99 -2.42
N LEU A 706 11.55 -20.03 -1.72
CA LEU A 706 10.97 -18.80 -1.19
C LEU A 706 11.79 -17.62 -1.71
N TYR A 707 11.12 -16.56 -2.13
CA TYR A 707 11.75 -15.34 -2.63
C TYR A 707 11.19 -14.12 -1.90
N GLY A 708 12.07 -13.31 -1.32
CA GLY A 708 11.66 -12.17 -0.51
C GLY A 708 10.59 -12.53 0.52
N ASN A 709 9.65 -11.61 0.74
CA ASN A 709 8.42 -11.85 1.47
C ASN A 709 7.25 -12.20 0.54
N TRP A 710 7.50 -12.78 -0.64
CA TRP A 710 6.46 -13.23 -1.55
C TRP A 710 5.94 -14.62 -1.15
N PRO A 711 4.62 -14.85 -1.18
CA PRO A 711 4.05 -16.17 -0.93
C PRO A 711 4.43 -17.14 -2.05
N SER A 712 4.66 -18.40 -1.70
CA SER A 712 4.98 -19.46 -2.64
C SER A 712 3.93 -20.57 -2.57
N LEU A 713 3.27 -20.82 -3.70
CA LEU A 713 2.21 -21.82 -3.85
C LEU A 713 2.71 -22.99 -4.70
N TYR A 714 2.55 -24.21 -4.20
CA TYR A 714 2.88 -25.44 -4.91
C TYR A 714 1.67 -26.37 -4.94
N ARG A 715 1.55 -27.16 -6.00
CA ARG A 715 0.63 -28.30 -6.09
C ARG A 715 1.41 -29.57 -6.38
N GLY A 716 0.92 -30.71 -5.92
CA GLY A 716 1.60 -31.98 -6.18
C GLY A 716 0.82 -33.20 -5.69
N THR A 717 1.52 -34.33 -5.67
CA THR A 717 1.03 -35.61 -5.17
C THR A 717 1.93 -36.10 -4.04
N MET A 718 1.33 -36.64 -2.98
CA MET A 718 2.03 -37.12 -1.79
C MET A 718 2.78 -38.43 -2.00
#